data_AF-Q0TZQ8-F1
#
_entry.id   AF-Q0TZQ8-F1
#
_cell.length_a   1.000
_cell.length_b   1.000
_cell.length_c   1.000
_cell.angle_alpha   90.00
_cell.angle_beta   90.00
_cell.angle_gamma   90.00
#
_symmetry.space_group_name_H-M   'P 1'
#
loop_
_entity.id
_entity.type
_entity.pdbx_description
1 polymer ?
#
loop_
_entity_poly.entity_id
_entity_poly.type
_entity_poly.pdbx_seq_one_letter_code
_entity_poly.pdbx_strand_id
1 'polypeptide(L)'
;MATESKLLSQTLQSITKTKMREQHKRQQTFEASKSKLLTSCTELTNDLKRVKALLDGYKELACSNKGVAHVDEDREDMMKNIAKYIEQAHHDPSVSSETIAGIERTLQKKLEQEGQRLEFANLYYRLLAEWTDASSKPMEQSEEKEASLDGAFEHVQKYDLQKLTEKFASVVFTPLETDEVEIDNYLNGLFEDDHAQRFLKYIREDNAGFASLLKKQTKPFDPDMLKKCIKALLANNLLNDDAKSTLSEFATDEVVLDEIADVLNLRFADLDNWSWQAEDEGMYYEPRRQLNGKYRIMMDMDILQAIFLHFIAMSWCAQLKLRFEGLVEDSEFWRQERGMSDEEKARYSFFVGGPPHDNGMQSRERKKYVTQYLNSSLPSSLDEGGDPYGEDGDAGRASKSNEPKTGLALRQAFLQQLATNVIIRRELHGEVAVVQSDLQWYATGLPHSTLWAVLRFWGIPDDFIALFKKYAEAPLRMTATPGENVRTRRRGIPITDAFETLFGEIVLFCMDVAVNRLSGMTMTRFHDDLYLYGAPKQTSEAWKTIEMFVKVLGLDINTSKTGSVYISDGTKDDAIAATFPEGPVGMGMLQLNDKGDWNIDQDQVAAHTRQLRKQLGQCTSIMSWIQTWNACIGRFFQDTFGKPANCFGQVHIKAILDTHTQIQSQLFDSYGGSSIQYLRQQLESRFGVTNIPDSFFFLLEELGGLGLANPFIPFLAAKHCVKENPRHLVTAFQKQERITYKAFADEFATLSKADKQRRYRTAFVDIKDNESIPEEPFFGIEEYCAHRETHSSSLLRAYEDLLQEPTAEYVRLTSGMQPWFEEMKHTHGRGWHDLDSRERWIMNLYADELKDKFGALSVVDKNLLPSGVLKMLEKRKITWQMVIWE
;
A
#
# COMPACT_ATOMS: atom_id res chain seq x y z
N MET A 1 -10.38 -32.45 -5.63
CA MET A 1 -8.95 -32.67 -5.28
C MET A 1 -8.63 -32.28 -3.83
N ALA A 2 -9.46 -32.65 -2.84
CA ALA A 2 -9.26 -32.29 -1.42
C ALA A 2 -8.12 -33.07 -0.70
N THR A 3 -7.35 -33.87 -1.43
CA THR A 3 -6.42 -34.87 -0.91
C THR A 3 -4.97 -34.38 -0.82
N GLU A 4 -4.48 -33.53 -1.75
CA GLU A 4 -3.09 -33.03 -1.73
C GLU A 4 -2.85 -31.96 -0.66
N SER A 5 -3.77 -30.99 -0.54
CA SER A 5 -3.76 -29.99 0.56
C SER A 5 -3.78 -30.65 1.95
N LYS A 6 -4.52 -31.76 2.08
CA LYS A 6 -4.54 -32.57 3.31
C LYS A 6 -3.21 -33.28 3.59
N LEU A 7 -2.53 -33.81 2.56
CA LEU A 7 -1.28 -34.55 2.73
C LEU A 7 -0.13 -33.65 3.18
N LEU A 8 -0.02 -32.45 2.61
CA LEU A 8 0.98 -31.45 3.02
C LEU A 8 0.73 -30.98 4.46
N SER A 9 -0.53 -30.70 4.81
CA SER A 9 -0.94 -30.32 6.16
C SER A 9 -0.64 -31.41 7.20
N GLN A 10 -0.92 -32.67 6.88
CA GLN A 10 -0.61 -33.83 7.74
C GLN A 10 0.90 -34.04 7.92
N THR A 11 1.67 -33.86 6.85
CA THR A 11 3.14 -33.98 6.89
C THR A 11 3.75 -32.89 7.78
N LEU A 12 3.30 -31.65 7.64
CA LEU A 12 3.71 -30.53 8.49
C LEU A 12 3.35 -30.76 9.97
N GLN A 13 2.14 -31.25 10.26
CA GLN A 13 1.74 -31.62 11.62
C GLN A 13 2.65 -32.71 12.22
N SER A 14 3.02 -33.72 11.43
CA SER A 14 3.91 -34.81 11.88
C SER A 14 5.32 -34.32 12.20
N ILE A 15 5.88 -33.46 11.33
CA ILE A 15 7.20 -32.84 11.54
C ILE A 15 7.18 -31.96 12.80
N THR A 16 6.18 -31.10 12.96
CA THR A 16 6.04 -30.21 14.12
C THR A 16 5.91 -31.02 15.41
N LYS A 17 5.07 -32.07 15.45
CA LYS A 17 4.90 -32.94 16.62
C LYS A 17 6.19 -33.68 17.00
N THR A 18 6.96 -34.13 16.01
CA THR A 18 8.23 -34.83 16.26
C THR A 18 9.27 -33.89 16.84
N LYS A 19 9.45 -32.70 16.25
CA LYS A 19 10.36 -31.67 16.76
C LYS A 19 9.97 -31.20 18.16
N MET A 20 8.67 -31.01 18.42
CA MET A 20 8.16 -30.66 19.75
C MET A 20 8.55 -31.70 20.81
N ARG A 21 8.39 -33.00 20.53
CA ARG A 21 8.74 -34.08 21.47
C ARG A 21 10.24 -34.10 21.79
N GLU A 22 11.07 -33.98 20.77
CA GLU A 22 12.53 -33.95 20.96
C GLU A 22 12.97 -32.72 21.74
N GLN A 23 12.40 -31.55 21.45
CA GLN A 23 12.73 -30.32 22.17
C GLN A 23 12.29 -30.37 23.64
N HIS A 24 11.08 -30.87 23.91
CA HIS A 24 10.59 -31.08 25.26
C HIS A 24 11.47 -32.04 26.06
N LYS A 25 11.93 -33.14 25.44
CA LYS A 25 12.86 -34.08 26.08
C LYS A 25 14.20 -33.41 26.42
N ARG A 26 14.73 -32.57 25.52
CA ARG A 26 15.96 -31.79 25.77
C ARG A 26 15.80 -30.84 26.95
N GLN A 27 14.70 -30.09 26.99
CA GLN A 27 14.38 -29.19 28.10
C GLN A 27 14.32 -29.96 29.43
N GLN A 28 13.56 -31.06 29.51
CA GLN A 28 13.46 -31.86 30.73
C GLN A 28 14.80 -32.42 31.21
N THR A 29 15.63 -32.91 30.27
CA THR A 29 16.96 -33.43 30.58
C THR A 29 17.88 -32.35 31.13
N PHE A 30 17.83 -31.15 30.53
CA PHE A 30 18.61 -30.01 30.98
C PHE A 30 18.17 -29.57 32.39
N GLU A 31 16.88 -29.36 32.61
CA GLU A 31 16.36 -28.90 33.91
C GLU A 31 16.59 -29.90 35.05
N ALA A 32 16.47 -31.21 34.77
CA ALA A 32 16.84 -32.24 35.74
C ALA A 32 18.33 -32.20 36.10
N SER A 33 19.21 -32.00 35.10
CA SER A 33 20.65 -31.92 35.30
C SER A 33 21.06 -30.64 36.04
N LYS A 34 20.47 -29.50 35.67
CA LYS A 34 20.65 -28.21 36.34
C LYS A 34 20.17 -28.26 37.80
N SER A 35 18.99 -28.82 38.06
CA SER A 35 18.47 -28.98 39.43
C SER A 35 19.37 -29.86 40.30
N LYS A 36 19.87 -30.97 39.72
CA LYS A 36 20.84 -31.85 40.40
C LYS A 36 22.13 -31.11 40.73
N LEU A 37 22.69 -30.36 39.77
CA LEU A 37 23.89 -29.55 39.94
C LEU A 37 23.72 -28.50 41.05
N LEU A 38 22.61 -27.75 41.00
CA LEU A 38 22.32 -26.71 42.00
C LEU A 38 22.15 -27.30 43.41
N THR A 39 21.47 -28.45 43.53
CA THR A 39 21.32 -29.14 44.82
C THR A 39 22.68 -29.56 45.37
N SER A 40 23.53 -30.20 44.56
CA SER A 40 24.90 -30.56 44.97
C SER A 40 25.76 -29.34 45.34
N CYS A 41 25.51 -28.19 44.72
CA CYS A 41 26.19 -26.94 45.07
C CYS A 41 25.73 -26.38 46.43
N THR A 42 24.47 -26.54 46.82
CA THR A 42 23.96 -26.10 48.14
C THR A 42 24.52 -26.91 49.31
N GLU A 43 24.94 -28.15 49.07
CA GLU A 43 25.56 -29.02 50.08
C GLU A 43 27.03 -28.62 50.38
N LEU A 44 27.64 -27.77 49.54
CA LEU A 44 29.02 -27.31 49.70
C LEU A 44 29.08 -26.03 50.55
N THR A 45 29.80 -26.11 51.68
CA THR A 45 30.03 -24.97 52.60
C THR A 45 31.17 -24.03 52.18
N ASN A 46 31.97 -24.42 51.17
CA ASN A 46 33.11 -23.63 50.69
C ASN A 46 32.77 -22.97 49.36
N ASP A 47 32.81 -21.63 49.33
CA ASP A 47 32.44 -20.83 48.15
C ASP A 47 33.27 -21.15 46.91
N LEU A 48 34.59 -21.38 47.04
CA LEU A 48 35.46 -21.72 45.91
C LEU A 48 35.15 -23.09 45.32
N LYS A 49 34.82 -24.08 46.17
CA LYS A 49 34.38 -25.40 45.71
C LYS A 49 33.03 -25.33 44.99
N ARG A 50 32.12 -24.48 45.48
CA ARG A 50 30.81 -24.25 44.87
C ARG A 50 30.92 -23.62 43.49
N VAL A 51 31.72 -22.55 43.35
CA VAL A 51 31.98 -21.89 42.06
C VAL A 51 32.65 -22.84 41.07
N LYS A 52 33.61 -23.66 41.52
CA LYS A 52 34.25 -24.66 40.65
C LYS A 52 33.26 -25.72 40.14
N ALA A 53 32.40 -26.25 41.02
CA ALA A 53 31.36 -27.19 40.63
C ALA A 53 30.38 -26.58 39.61
N LEU A 54 29.99 -25.31 39.79
CA LEU A 54 29.15 -24.59 38.83
C LEU A 54 29.84 -24.35 37.48
N LEU A 55 31.14 -24.05 37.47
CA LEU A 55 31.91 -23.86 36.25
C LEU A 55 32.00 -25.17 35.44
N ASP A 56 32.31 -26.27 36.12
CA ASP A 56 32.37 -27.60 35.51
C ASP A 56 30.99 -28.02 34.97
N GLY A 57 29.94 -27.81 35.76
CA GLY A 57 28.56 -28.07 35.34
C GLY A 57 28.09 -27.19 34.18
N TYR A 58 28.46 -25.91 34.15
CA TYR A 58 28.17 -25.02 33.02
C TYR A 58 28.89 -25.46 31.75
N LYS A 59 30.14 -25.94 31.85
CA LYS A 59 30.88 -26.49 30.71
C LYS A 59 30.21 -27.72 30.10
N GLU A 60 29.58 -28.56 30.92
CA GLU A 60 28.86 -29.76 30.46
C GLU A 60 27.47 -29.42 29.89
N LEU A 61 26.77 -28.46 30.49
CA LEU A 61 25.37 -28.17 30.18
C LEU A 61 25.17 -27.07 29.12
N ALA A 62 26.12 -26.16 28.92
CA ALA A 62 26.00 -25.08 27.95
C ALA A 62 25.89 -25.63 26.52
N CYS A 63 24.78 -25.31 25.85
CA CYS A 63 24.47 -25.85 24.52
C CYS A 63 23.96 -24.81 23.52
N SER A 64 23.54 -23.63 23.97
CA SER A 64 23.04 -22.59 23.08
C SER A 64 24.12 -22.10 22.13
N ASN A 65 23.76 -21.86 20.87
CA ASN A 65 24.64 -21.38 19.79
C ASN A 65 25.95 -22.20 19.61
N LYS A 66 25.98 -23.46 20.07
CA LYS A 66 27.15 -24.32 19.95
C LYS A 66 27.49 -24.57 18.47
N GLY A 67 28.77 -24.41 18.12
CA GLY A 67 29.28 -24.48 16.75
C GLY A 67 29.40 -23.12 16.06
N VAL A 68 29.04 -22.02 16.73
CA VAL A 68 29.29 -20.65 16.24
C VAL A 68 30.63 -20.19 16.81
N ALA A 69 31.66 -20.12 15.97
CA ALA A 69 33.05 -19.84 16.39
C ALA A 69 33.17 -18.63 17.33
N HIS A 70 32.53 -17.52 16.99
CA HIS A 70 32.55 -16.29 17.82
C HIS A 70 32.02 -16.51 19.25
N VAL A 71 30.91 -17.25 19.40
CA VAL A 71 30.28 -17.50 20.70
C VAL A 71 31.03 -18.56 21.48
N ASP A 72 31.52 -19.60 20.80
CA ASP A 72 32.30 -20.66 21.43
C ASP A 72 33.65 -20.13 21.95
N GLU A 73 34.34 -19.27 21.19
CA GLU A 73 35.57 -18.59 21.61
C GLU A 73 35.34 -17.71 22.85
N ASP A 74 34.33 -16.83 22.85
CA ASP A 74 34.02 -15.97 24.00
C ASP A 74 33.64 -16.79 25.25
N ARG A 75 32.82 -17.84 25.07
CA ARG A 75 32.44 -18.75 26.15
C ARG A 75 33.66 -19.47 26.72
N GLU A 76 34.55 -19.99 25.88
CA GLU A 76 35.78 -20.66 26.32
C GLU A 76 36.69 -19.69 27.07
N ASP A 77 36.86 -18.47 26.58
CA ASP A 77 37.71 -17.46 27.21
C ASP A 77 37.14 -17.00 28.55
N MET A 78 35.82 -16.83 28.65
CA MET A 78 35.13 -16.62 29.93
C MET A 78 35.44 -17.76 30.91
N MET A 79 35.28 -19.02 30.49
CA MET A 79 35.54 -20.19 31.34
C MET A 79 37.01 -20.25 31.79
N LYS A 80 37.95 -20.00 30.88
CA LYS A 80 39.40 -19.94 31.18
C LYS A 80 39.72 -18.82 32.17
N ASN A 81 39.10 -17.66 32.02
CA ASN A 81 39.29 -16.52 32.92
C ASN A 81 38.74 -16.81 34.32
N ILE A 82 37.52 -17.35 34.42
CA ILE A 82 36.93 -17.76 35.70
C ILE A 82 37.81 -18.81 36.39
N ALA A 83 38.34 -19.80 35.66
CA ALA A 83 39.24 -20.80 36.23
C ALA A 83 40.50 -20.17 36.84
N LYS A 84 41.10 -19.17 36.16
CA LYS A 84 42.24 -18.41 36.68
C LYS A 84 41.88 -17.58 37.92
N TYR A 85 40.69 -16.97 37.94
CA TYR A 85 40.23 -16.20 39.11
C TYR A 85 39.99 -17.09 40.33
N ILE A 86 39.47 -18.31 40.12
CA ILE A 86 39.35 -19.32 41.17
C ILE A 86 40.75 -19.69 41.70
N GLU A 87 41.73 -19.92 40.83
CA GLU A 87 43.11 -20.22 41.23
C GLU A 87 43.75 -19.07 42.02
N GLN A 88 43.60 -17.82 41.56
CA GLN A 88 44.07 -16.63 42.28
C GLN A 88 43.47 -16.56 43.69
N ALA A 89 42.16 -16.78 43.83
CA ALA A 89 41.47 -16.70 45.10
C ALA A 89 41.89 -17.76 46.13
N HIS A 90 42.56 -18.85 45.72
CA HIS A 90 43.17 -19.79 46.67
C HIS A 90 44.42 -19.24 47.35
N HIS A 91 45.09 -18.27 46.74
CA HIS A 91 46.41 -17.79 47.14
C HIS A 91 46.43 -16.31 47.54
N ASP A 92 45.51 -15.50 46.98
CA ASP A 92 45.47 -14.05 47.13
C ASP A 92 44.33 -13.62 48.08
N PRO A 93 44.65 -13.23 49.33
CA PRO A 93 43.65 -12.79 50.30
C PRO A 93 43.00 -11.44 49.97
N SER A 94 43.45 -10.73 48.92
CA SER A 94 42.80 -9.51 48.45
C SER A 94 41.53 -9.77 47.62
N VAL A 95 41.32 -11.03 47.17
CA VAL A 95 40.08 -11.43 46.51
C VAL A 95 38.97 -11.55 47.55
N SER A 96 38.05 -10.60 47.55
CA SER A 96 36.94 -10.57 48.50
C SER A 96 35.96 -11.73 48.28
N SER A 97 35.27 -12.16 49.34
CA SER A 97 34.16 -13.11 49.25
C SER A 97 33.03 -12.61 48.34
N GLU A 98 32.81 -11.30 48.29
CA GLU A 98 31.84 -10.66 47.40
C GLU A 98 32.18 -10.88 45.92
N THR A 99 33.47 -10.85 45.56
CA THR A 99 33.94 -11.14 44.20
C THR A 99 33.62 -12.58 43.79
N ILE A 100 33.87 -13.54 44.69
CA ILE A 100 33.57 -14.96 44.46
C ILE A 100 32.06 -15.19 44.35
N ALA A 101 31.27 -14.56 45.22
CA ALA A 101 29.81 -14.57 45.15
C ALA A 101 29.28 -13.93 43.85
N GLY A 102 29.99 -12.94 43.28
CA GLY A 102 29.68 -12.34 41.99
C GLY A 102 29.90 -13.30 40.81
N ILE A 103 31.00 -14.06 40.82
CA ILE A 103 31.28 -15.11 39.82
C ILE A 103 30.22 -16.21 39.91
N GLU A 104 29.88 -16.62 41.14
CA GLU A 104 28.84 -17.62 41.38
C GLU A 104 27.50 -17.20 40.78
N ARG A 105 27.05 -15.98 41.09
CA ARG A 105 25.81 -15.40 40.54
C ARG A 105 25.85 -15.35 39.01
N THR A 106 27.01 -15.05 38.42
CA THR A 106 27.17 -15.01 36.97
C THR A 106 26.97 -16.38 36.33
N LEU A 107 27.57 -17.44 36.89
CA LEU A 107 27.41 -18.81 36.39
C LEU A 107 25.99 -19.34 36.59
N GLN A 108 25.38 -19.07 37.74
CA GLN A 108 23.97 -19.41 37.99
C GLN A 108 23.05 -18.70 37.00
N LYS A 109 23.29 -17.40 36.75
CA LYS A 109 22.53 -16.63 35.77
C LYS A 109 22.68 -17.20 34.35
N LYS A 110 23.89 -17.58 33.93
CA LYS A 110 24.12 -18.21 32.62
C LYS A 110 23.38 -19.55 32.48
N LEU A 111 23.37 -20.38 33.51
CA LEU A 111 22.59 -21.63 33.53
C LEU A 111 21.08 -21.37 33.50
N GLU A 112 20.61 -20.32 34.19
CA GLU A 112 19.21 -19.89 34.11
C GLU A 112 18.86 -19.43 32.70
N GLN A 113 19.69 -18.61 32.07
CA GLN A 113 19.51 -18.13 30.70
C GLN A 113 19.42 -19.28 29.69
N GLU A 114 20.27 -20.31 29.79
CA GLU A 114 20.19 -21.52 28.96
C GLU A 114 18.86 -22.28 29.16
N GLY A 115 18.39 -22.39 30.41
CA GLY A 115 17.08 -22.97 30.73
C GLY A 115 15.92 -22.19 30.09
N GLN A 116 15.94 -20.86 30.23
CA GLN A 116 14.95 -19.95 29.63
C GLN A 116 14.89 -20.09 28.10
N ARG A 117 16.04 -20.18 27.40
CA ARG A 117 16.08 -20.39 25.95
C ARG A 117 15.40 -21.70 25.55
N LEU A 118 15.66 -22.80 26.28
CA LEU A 118 15.05 -24.09 26.02
C LEU A 118 13.54 -24.11 26.30
N GLU A 119 13.11 -23.44 27.36
CA GLU A 119 11.69 -23.26 27.71
C GLU A 119 10.93 -22.51 26.61
N PHE A 120 11.46 -21.37 26.16
CA PHE A 120 10.82 -20.57 25.11
C PHE A 120 10.87 -21.26 23.74
N ALA A 121 11.94 -22.00 23.44
CA ALA A 121 11.98 -22.85 22.25
C ALA A 121 10.86 -23.91 22.28
N ASN A 122 10.64 -24.57 23.43
CA ASN A 122 9.56 -25.52 23.59
C ASN A 122 8.17 -24.85 23.49
N LEU A 123 7.98 -23.68 24.11
CA LEU A 123 6.76 -22.88 23.96
C LEU A 123 6.45 -22.57 22.49
N TYR A 124 7.46 -22.18 21.70
CA TYR A 124 7.30 -21.89 20.28
C TYR A 124 6.75 -23.09 19.50
N TYR A 125 7.25 -24.30 19.77
CA TYR A 125 6.72 -25.52 19.15
C TYR A 125 5.28 -25.84 19.59
N ARG A 126 4.91 -25.54 20.84
CA ARG A 126 3.54 -25.72 21.34
C ARG A 126 2.56 -24.74 20.68
N LEU A 127 2.98 -23.50 20.45
CA LEU A 127 2.20 -22.50 19.71
C LEU A 127 1.95 -22.94 18.25
N LEU A 128 2.96 -23.49 17.59
CA LEU A 128 2.82 -24.02 16.23
C LEU A 128 1.94 -25.27 16.19
N ALA A 129 2.07 -26.16 17.19
CA ALA A 129 1.22 -27.33 17.29
C ALA A 129 -0.26 -26.93 17.40
N GLU A 130 -0.59 -25.98 18.28
CA GLU A 130 -1.93 -25.44 18.43
C GLU A 130 -2.48 -24.81 17.15
N TRP A 131 -1.66 -24.02 16.45
CA TRP A 131 -2.06 -23.38 15.19
C TRP A 131 -2.37 -24.40 14.10
N THR A 132 -1.64 -25.51 14.04
CA THR A 132 -1.90 -26.58 13.07
C THR A 132 -3.03 -27.52 13.47
N ASP A 133 -3.54 -27.43 14.71
CA ASP A 133 -4.59 -28.29 15.21
C ASP A 133 -5.99 -27.72 14.91
N ALA A 134 -6.74 -28.44 14.07
CA ALA A 134 -8.10 -28.06 13.70
C ALA A 134 -9.12 -28.19 14.84
N SER A 135 -8.76 -28.82 15.97
CA SER A 135 -9.61 -28.98 17.14
C SER A 135 -9.39 -27.92 18.23
N SER A 136 -8.51 -26.95 17.99
CA SER A 136 -8.21 -25.87 18.93
C SER A 136 -9.44 -25.00 19.21
N LYS A 137 -9.68 -24.72 20.50
CA LYS A 137 -10.81 -23.89 20.94
C LYS A 137 -10.56 -22.41 20.61
N PRO A 138 -11.62 -21.63 20.30
CA PRO A 138 -11.55 -20.18 20.18
C PRO A 138 -10.98 -19.53 21.44
N MET A 139 -10.34 -18.36 21.28
CA MET A 139 -9.74 -17.59 22.38
C MET A 139 -10.78 -17.01 23.33
N GLU A 140 -11.96 -16.67 22.83
CA GLU A 140 -13.13 -16.33 23.63
C GLU A 140 -14.20 -17.40 23.40
N GLN A 141 -14.68 -18.03 24.47
CA GLN A 141 -15.89 -18.85 24.39
C GLN A 141 -17.07 -17.89 24.31
N SER A 142 -17.74 -17.84 23.16
CA SER A 142 -19.02 -17.14 23.06
C SER A 142 -19.94 -17.73 24.13
N GLU A 143 -20.39 -16.90 25.08
CA GLU A 143 -21.49 -17.30 25.96
C GLU A 143 -22.67 -17.66 25.04
N GLU A 144 -23.22 -18.86 25.18
CA GLU A 144 -24.44 -19.32 24.47
C GLU A 144 -25.71 -18.55 24.90
N LYS A 145 -25.59 -17.26 25.25
CA LYS A 145 -26.70 -16.36 25.58
C LYS A 145 -26.66 -15.07 24.76
N GLU A 146 -26.52 -15.22 23.44
CA GLU A 146 -27.16 -14.30 22.50
C GLU A 146 -27.51 -15.07 21.22
N ALA A 147 -28.59 -15.86 21.28
CA ALA A 147 -29.19 -16.58 20.16
C ALA A 147 -29.78 -15.67 19.05
N SER A 148 -29.34 -14.41 18.98
CA SER A 148 -29.75 -13.44 17.96
C SER A 148 -28.61 -13.03 17.01
N LEU A 149 -27.34 -13.34 17.29
CA LEU A 149 -26.21 -12.79 16.51
C LEU A 149 -25.25 -13.80 15.85
N ASP A 150 -25.15 -15.04 16.36
CA ASP A 150 -24.29 -16.05 15.72
C ASP A 150 -24.96 -16.64 14.47
N GLY A 151 -26.28 -16.83 14.54
CA GLY A 151 -27.11 -17.00 13.35
C GLY A 151 -27.06 -15.76 12.45
N ALA A 152 -27.09 -14.55 13.01
CA ALA A 152 -27.14 -13.34 12.19
C ALA A 152 -25.86 -13.05 11.42
N PHE A 153 -24.65 -13.44 11.83
CA PHE A 153 -23.45 -13.10 11.03
C PHE A 153 -23.26 -14.00 9.82
N GLU A 154 -23.38 -15.32 9.97
CA GLU A 154 -23.41 -16.22 8.82
C GLU A 154 -24.67 -16.01 7.98
N HIS A 155 -25.83 -15.71 8.61
CA HIS A 155 -27.02 -15.35 7.85
C HIS A 155 -26.84 -14.02 7.13
N VAL A 156 -26.28 -12.97 7.74
CA VAL A 156 -26.04 -11.66 7.09
C VAL A 156 -25.04 -11.85 5.98
N GLN A 157 -23.92 -12.56 6.17
CA GLN A 157 -22.99 -12.84 5.07
C GLN A 157 -23.62 -13.66 3.94
N LYS A 158 -24.37 -14.73 4.24
CA LYS A 158 -25.06 -15.54 3.21
C LYS A 158 -26.17 -14.73 2.53
N TYR A 159 -26.87 -13.88 3.27
CA TYR A 159 -27.94 -13.01 2.79
C TYR A 159 -27.40 -11.87 1.93
N ASP A 160 -26.27 -11.28 2.32
CA ASP A 160 -25.56 -10.24 1.57
C ASP A 160 -24.94 -10.84 0.30
N LEU A 161 -24.40 -12.06 0.37
CA LEU A 161 -23.93 -12.81 -0.80
C LEU A 161 -25.09 -13.10 -1.76
N GLN A 162 -26.23 -13.56 -1.24
CA GLN A 162 -27.42 -13.81 -2.05
C GLN A 162 -27.93 -12.53 -2.70
N LYS A 163 -28.06 -11.43 -1.94
CA LYS A 163 -28.40 -10.11 -2.46
C LYS A 163 -27.41 -9.63 -3.52
N LEU A 164 -26.11 -9.85 -3.31
CA LEU A 164 -25.07 -9.49 -4.27
C LEU A 164 -25.26 -10.26 -5.58
N THR A 165 -25.48 -11.58 -5.51
CA THR A 165 -25.72 -12.43 -6.68
C THR A 165 -27.02 -12.06 -7.39
N GLU A 166 -28.10 -11.80 -6.66
CA GLU A 166 -29.39 -11.36 -7.21
C GLU A 166 -29.27 -9.99 -7.89
N LYS A 167 -28.62 -9.02 -7.24
CA LYS A 167 -28.35 -7.70 -7.79
C LYS A 167 -27.48 -7.79 -9.04
N PHE A 168 -26.39 -8.56 -8.99
CA PHE A 168 -25.54 -8.81 -10.15
C PHE A 168 -26.33 -9.41 -11.32
N ALA A 169 -27.12 -10.45 -11.08
CA ALA A 169 -27.93 -11.08 -12.12
C ALA A 169 -28.96 -10.12 -12.71
N SER A 170 -29.58 -9.27 -11.88
CA SER A 170 -30.53 -8.25 -12.35
C SER A 170 -29.87 -7.20 -13.24
N VAL A 171 -28.61 -6.86 -12.98
CA VAL A 171 -27.85 -5.86 -13.74
C VAL A 171 -27.29 -6.47 -15.03
N VAL A 172 -26.50 -7.53 -14.92
CA VAL A 172 -25.65 -8.05 -16.01
C VAL A 172 -26.44 -8.72 -17.13
N PHE A 173 -27.58 -9.32 -16.82
CA PHE A 173 -28.42 -10.00 -17.82
C PHE A 173 -29.52 -9.11 -18.42
N THR A 174 -29.61 -7.85 -17.99
CA THR A 174 -30.57 -6.87 -18.50
C THR A 174 -29.81 -5.80 -19.29
N PRO A 175 -30.11 -5.59 -20.58
CA PRO A 175 -29.45 -4.56 -21.36
C PRO A 175 -29.81 -3.16 -20.84
N LEU A 176 -28.88 -2.23 -20.98
CA LEU A 176 -29.12 -0.79 -20.83
C LEU A 176 -28.65 -0.16 -22.14
N GLU A 177 -29.59 0.25 -22.98
CA GLU A 177 -29.28 0.87 -24.26
C GLU A 177 -29.07 2.38 -24.06
N THR A 178 -27.98 2.87 -24.61
CA THR A 178 -27.62 4.29 -24.66
C THR A 178 -27.67 4.78 -26.10
N ASP A 179 -27.86 6.08 -26.29
CA ASP A 179 -27.93 6.67 -27.63
C ASP A 179 -26.51 6.82 -28.20
N GLU A 180 -26.11 5.89 -29.08
CA GLU A 180 -24.80 5.92 -29.72
C GLU A 180 -24.56 7.22 -30.53
N VAL A 181 -25.62 7.82 -31.08
CA VAL A 181 -25.53 9.06 -31.86
C VAL A 181 -25.33 10.25 -30.92
N GLU A 182 -26.02 10.28 -29.78
CA GLU A 182 -25.80 11.30 -28.75
C GLU A 182 -24.36 11.23 -28.21
N ILE A 183 -23.86 10.02 -27.93
CA ILE A 183 -22.48 9.81 -27.47
C ILE A 183 -21.47 10.30 -28.52
N ASP A 184 -21.62 9.90 -29.78
CA ASP A 184 -20.70 10.31 -30.84
C ASP A 184 -20.72 11.85 -31.03
N ASN A 185 -21.90 12.47 -31.03
CA ASN A 185 -22.03 13.93 -31.13
C ASN A 185 -21.36 14.65 -29.94
N TYR A 186 -21.59 14.15 -28.72
CA TYR A 186 -21.00 14.71 -27.51
C TYR A 186 -19.47 14.62 -27.54
N LEU A 187 -18.91 13.46 -27.91
CA LEU A 187 -17.46 13.26 -27.97
C LEU A 187 -16.81 14.05 -29.12
N ASN A 188 -17.42 14.11 -30.30
CA ASN A 188 -16.90 14.93 -31.40
C ASN A 188 -16.93 16.43 -31.04
N GLY A 189 -17.90 16.89 -30.25
CA GLY A 189 -17.96 18.25 -29.70
C GLY A 189 -16.75 18.63 -28.81
N LEU A 190 -16.00 17.66 -28.29
CA LEU A 190 -14.77 17.92 -27.53
C LEU A 190 -13.57 18.23 -28.44
N PHE A 191 -13.68 17.91 -29.74
CA PHE A 191 -12.64 18.00 -30.77
C PHE A 191 -13.00 18.96 -31.91
N GLU A 192 -13.75 20.03 -31.64
CA GLU A 192 -14.29 20.91 -32.70
C GLU A 192 -13.22 21.69 -33.50
N ASP A 193 -12.08 22.03 -32.91
CA ASP A 193 -11.04 22.83 -33.58
C ASP A 193 -10.17 22.02 -34.56
N ASP A 194 -9.61 22.69 -35.58
CA ASP A 194 -8.83 22.05 -36.65
C ASP A 194 -7.62 21.25 -36.14
N HIS A 195 -7.02 21.66 -35.02
CA HIS A 195 -5.91 20.92 -34.41
C HIS A 195 -6.40 19.63 -33.76
N ALA A 196 -7.42 19.73 -32.91
CA ALA A 196 -8.06 18.59 -32.26
C ALA A 196 -8.59 17.57 -33.28
N GLN A 197 -9.25 18.02 -34.36
CA GLN A 197 -9.74 17.12 -35.42
C GLN A 197 -8.60 16.35 -36.11
N ARG A 198 -7.48 17.03 -36.41
CA ARG A 198 -6.29 16.39 -37.00
C ARG A 198 -5.68 15.36 -36.05
N PHE A 199 -5.61 15.69 -34.76
CA PHE A 199 -5.10 14.79 -33.73
C PHE A 199 -5.98 13.55 -33.58
N LEU A 200 -7.31 13.72 -33.51
CA LEU A 200 -8.26 12.61 -33.44
C LEU A 200 -8.18 11.72 -34.68
N LYS A 201 -8.06 12.32 -35.87
CA LYS A 201 -7.85 11.57 -37.11
C LYS A 201 -6.55 10.75 -37.07
N TYR A 202 -5.45 11.34 -36.58
CA TYR A 202 -4.19 10.62 -36.41
C TYR A 202 -4.33 9.42 -35.45
N ILE A 203 -5.00 9.60 -34.30
CA ILE A 203 -5.25 8.50 -33.35
C ILE A 203 -6.05 7.37 -34.02
N ARG A 204 -7.10 7.70 -34.78
CA ARG A 204 -7.92 6.72 -35.49
C ARG A 204 -7.12 5.94 -36.54
N GLU A 205 -6.30 6.63 -37.32
CA GLU A 205 -5.44 6.01 -38.33
C GLU A 205 -4.36 5.13 -37.70
N ASP A 206 -3.73 5.57 -36.61
CA ASP A 206 -2.71 4.81 -35.88
C ASP A 206 -3.29 3.54 -35.23
N ASN A 207 -4.47 3.64 -34.61
CA ASN A 207 -5.17 2.49 -34.03
C ASN A 207 -5.59 1.47 -35.10
N ALA A 208 -6.04 1.92 -36.27
CA ALA A 208 -6.32 1.03 -37.40
C ALA A 208 -5.03 0.36 -37.94
N GLY A 209 -3.92 1.10 -37.98
CA GLY A 209 -2.60 0.59 -38.33
C GLY A 209 -2.11 -0.47 -37.34
N PHE A 210 -2.23 -0.20 -36.04
CA PHE A 210 -1.89 -1.12 -34.96
C PHE A 210 -2.71 -2.41 -35.04
N ALA A 211 -4.03 -2.32 -35.21
CA ALA A 211 -4.90 -3.48 -35.38
C ALA A 211 -4.44 -4.37 -36.54
N SER A 212 -4.10 -3.77 -37.70
CA SER A 212 -3.56 -4.51 -38.84
C SER A 212 -2.22 -5.17 -38.54
N LEU A 213 -1.33 -4.50 -37.79
CA LEU A 213 -0.03 -5.05 -37.41
C LEU A 213 -0.17 -6.21 -36.43
N LEU A 214 -1.03 -6.07 -35.42
CA LEU A 214 -1.29 -7.10 -34.42
C LEU A 214 -1.80 -8.39 -35.08
N LYS A 215 -2.79 -8.29 -35.97
CA LYS A 215 -3.32 -9.46 -36.71
C LYS A 215 -2.32 -10.12 -37.66
N LYS A 216 -1.36 -9.37 -38.19
CA LYS A 216 -0.34 -9.91 -39.11
C LYS A 216 0.76 -10.69 -38.39
N GLN A 217 0.79 -10.68 -37.05
CA GLN A 217 1.77 -11.47 -36.28
C GLN A 217 1.51 -12.97 -36.49
N THR A 218 2.54 -13.70 -36.89
CA THR A 218 2.41 -15.13 -37.25
C THR A 218 2.55 -16.05 -36.04
N LYS A 219 3.40 -15.69 -35.08
CA LYS A 219 3.62 -16.44 -33.83
C LYS A 219 3.85 -15.47 -32.65
N PRO A 220 2.81 -14.76 -32.19
CA PRO A 220 2.94 -13.85 -31.05
C PRO A 220 3.26 -14.55 -29.72
N PHE A 221 2.94 -15.84 -29.59
CA PHE A 221 3.19 -16.60 -28.37
C PHE A 221 4.48 -17.41 -28.51
N ASP A 222 5.40 -17.19 -27.58
CA ASP A 222 6.62 -17.97 -27.36
C ASP A 222 6.84 -18.16 -25.84
N PRO A 223 7.76 -19.03 -25.38
CA PRO A 223 7.97 -19.27 -23.96
C PRO A 223 8.31 -18.02 -23.13
N ASP A 224 8.99 -17.03 -23.72
CA ASP A 224 9.31 -15.77 -23.03
C ASP A 224 8.03 -14.94 -22.82
N MET A 225 7.25 -14.75 -23.89
CA MET A 225 5.95 -14.08 -23.84
C MET A 225 4.99 -14.73 -22.84
N LEU A 226 4.94 -16.06 -22.84
CA LEU A 226 4.12 -16.81 -21.89
C LEU A 226 4.56 -16.57 -20.45
N LYS A 227 5.87 -16.63 -20.15
CA LYS A 227 6.37 -16.34 -18.80
C LYS A 227 5.98 -14.94 -18.33
N LYS A 228 6.00 -13.94 -19.23
CA LYS A 228 5.56 -12.58 -18.94
C LYS A 228 4.06 -12.51 -18.61
N CYS A 229 3.22 -13.10 -19.46
CA CYS A 229 1.77 -13.17 -19.22
C CYS A 229 1.44 -13.94 -17.93
N ILE A 230 2.11 -15.07 -17.68
CA ILE A 230 1.92 -15.88 -16.47
C ILE A 230 2.31 -15.08 -15.23
N LYS A 231 3.45 -14.38 -15.27
CA LYS A 231 3.90 -13.53 -14.17
C LYS A 231 2.90 -12.42 -13.86
N ALA A 232 2.34 -11.76 -14.89
CA ALA A 232 1.31 -10.74 -14.72
C ALA A 232 0.02 -11.33 -14.12
N LEU A 233 -0.48 -12.45 -14.66
CA LEU A 233 -1.66 -13.13 -14.16
C LEU A 233 -1.51 -13.63 -12.71
N LEU A 234 -0.32 -14.11 -12.32
CA LEU A 234 -0.02 -14.53 -10.95
C LEU A 234 0.07 -13.38 -9.96
N ALA A 235 0.45 -12.18 -10.42
CA ALA A 235 0.45 -10.98 -9.59
C ALA A 235 -0.98 -10.54 -9.22
N ASN A 236 -1.96 -10.90 -10.04
CA ASN A 236 -3.35 -10.52 -9.86
C ASN A 236 -4.13 -11.50 -8.96
N ASN A 237 -5.03 -10.96 -8.14
CA ASN A 237 -5.81 -11.74 -7.19
C ASN A 237 -7.09 -12.37 -7.76
N LEU A 238 -7.18 -12.45 -9.10
CA LEU A 238 -8.43 -12.78 -9.78
C LEU A 238 -8.56 -14.27 -10.10
N LEU A 239 -7.43 -14.96 -10.26
CA LEU A 239 -7.38 -16.41 -10.43
C LEU A 239 -7.56 -17.13 -9.09
N ASN A 240 -8.27 -18.25 -9.11
CA ASN A 240 -8.40 -19.12 -7.94
C ASN A 240 -7.04 -19.77 -7.59
N ASP A 241 -6.91 -20.28 -6.36
CA ASP A 241 -5.65 -20.83 -5.86
C ASP A 241 -5.15 -22.02 -6.69
N ASP A 242 -6.06 -22.83 -7.23
CA ASP A 242 -5.75 -23.98 -8.07
C ASP A 242 -5.13 -23.52 -9.40
N ALA A 243 -5.75 -22.55 -10.09
CA ALA A 243 -5.26 -21.96 -11.32
C ALA A 243 -3.90 -21.26 -11.13
N LYS A 244 -3.71 -20.58 -9.98
CA LYS A 244 -2.40 -19.98 -9.62
C LYS A 244 -1.32 -21.05 -9.40
N SER A 245 -1.65 -22.16 -8.76
CA SER A 245 -0.72 -23.28 -8.59
C SER A 245 -0.31 -23.87 -9.94
N THR A 246 -1.28 -24.18 -10.79
CA THR A 246 -1.03 -24.73 -12.14
C THR A 246 -0.20 -23.77 -13.01
N LEU A 247 -0.52 -22.47 -13.00
CA LEU A 247 0.26 -21.46 -13.70
C LEU A 247 1.71 -21.37 -13.20
N SER A 248 1.92 -21.49 -11.89
CA SER A 248 3.26 -21.47 -11.29
C SER A 248 4.09 -22.67 -11.73
N GLU A 249 3.46 -23.84 -11.90
CA GLU A 249 4.10 -25.05 -12.42
C GLU A 249 4.47 -24.89 -13.91
N PHE A 250 3.54 -24.39 -14.74
CA PHE A 250 3.79 -24.13 -16.16
C PHE A 250 4.96 -23.19 -16.38
N ALA A 251 5.12 -22.16 -15.54
CA ALA A 251 6.23 -21.21 -15.64
C ALA A 251 7.63 -21.86 -15.48
N THR A 252 7.70 -23.07 -14.93
CA THR A 252 8.97 -23.79 -14.67
C THR A 252 9.31 -24.86 -15.70
N ASP A 253 8.38 -25.23 -16.59
CA ASP A 253 8.55 -26.31 -17.56
C ASP A 253 8.53 -25.76 -19.01
N GLU A 254 9.70 -25.70 -19.64
CA GLU A 254 9.85 -25.16 -21.01
C GLU A 254 9.08 -25.98 -22.06
N VAL A 255 8.98 -27.30 -21.90
CA VAL A 255 8.30 -28.16 -22.87
C VAL A 255 6.81 -27.88 -22.85
N VAL A 256 6.24 -27.69 -21.66
CA VAL A 256 4.83 -27.31 -21.50
C VAL A 256 4.57 -25.93 -22.09
N LEU A 257 5.49 -24.97 -21.90
CA LEU A 257 5.36 -23.64 -22.49
C LEU A 257 5.39 -23.66 -24.03
N ASP A 258 6.24 -24.48 -24.64
CA ASP A 258 6.27 -24.63 -26.11
C ASP A 258 4.94 -25.17 -26.66
N GLU A 259 4.37 -26.20 -26.01
CA GLU A 259 3.06 -26.76 -26.41
C GLU A 259 1.92 -25.74 -26.21
N ILE A 260 1.93 -24.99 -25.09
CA ILE A 260 0.97 -23.91 -24.86
C ILE A 260 1.10 -22.83 -25.95
N ALA A 261 2.33 -22.45 -26.30
CA ALA A 261 2.59 -21.44 -27.32
C ALA A 261 2.03 -21.87 -28.68
N ASP A 262 2.24 -23.12 -29.09
CA ASP A 262 1.70 -23.65 -30.34
C ASP A 262 0.16 -23.67 -30.35
N VAL A 263 -0.49 -24.06 -29.25
CA VAL A 263 -1.96 -24.00 -29.12
C VAL A 263 -2.48 -22.57 -29.20
N LEU A 264 -1.85 -21.63 -28.49
CA LEU A 264 -2.28 -20.22 -28.51
C LEU A 264 -2.03 -19.55 -29.86
N ASN A 265 -0.93 -19.88 -30.54
CA ASN A 265 -0.66 -19.41 -31.90
C ASN A 265 -1.67 -19.96 -32.91
N LEU A 266 -2.12 -21.21 -32.77
CA LEU A 266 -3.19 -21.78 -33.59
C LEU A 266 -4.50 -21.01 -33.38
N ARG A 267 -4.86 -20.70 -32.13
CA ARG A 267 -6.03 -19.86 -31.81
C ARG A 267 -5.89 -18.44 -32.36
N PHE A 268 -4.68 -17.87 -32.30
CA PHE A 268 -4.41 -16.52 -32.83
C PHE A 268 -4.54 -16.45 -34.35
N ALA A 269 -4.11 -17.48 -35.07
CA ALA A 269 -4.24 -17.55 -36.52
C ALA A 269 -5.71 -17.57 -36.98
N ASP A 270 -6.63 -18.00 -36.12
CA ASP A 270 -8.09 -18.04 -36.36
C ASP A 270 -8.87 -17.05 -35.48
N LEU A 271 -8.26 -15.89 -35.16
CA LEU A 271 -8.81 -14.90 -34.25
C LEU A 271 -10.23 -14.44 -34.61
N ASP A 272 -10.55 -14.35 -35.91
CA ASP A 272 -11.87 -13.90 -36.39
C ASP A 272 -13.00 -14.86 -35.97
N ASN A 273 -12.70 -16.14 -35.85
CA ASN A 273 -13.65 -17.18 -35.46
C ASN A 273 -13.58 -17.53 -33.97
N TRP A 274 -12.79 -16.81 -33.17
CA TRP A 274 -12.71 -17.03 -31.73
C TRP A 274 -14.10 -16.95 -31.07
N SER A 275 -14.32 -17.82 -30.08
CA SER A 275 -15.52 -17.90 -29.24
C SER A 275 -15.15 -18.49 -27.88
N TRP A 276 -16.06 -18.35 -26.90
CA TRP A 276 -15.85 -18.91 -25.56
C TRP A 276 -15.86 -20.43 -25.51
N GLN A 277 -16.41 -21.11 -26.53
CA GLN A 277 -16.61 -22.57 -26.55
C GLN A 277 -17.39 -23.09 -25.32
N ALA A 278 -18.24 -22.25 -24.73
CA ALA A 278 -18.98 -22.50 -23.49
C ALA A 278 -20.48 -22.16 -23.63
N GLU A 279 -21.02 -22.19 -24.86
CA GLU A 279 -22.42 -21.83 -25.13
C GLU A 279 -23.42 -22.76 -24.41
N ASP A 280 -23.13 -24.07 -24.40
CA ASP A 280 -24.00 -25.07 -23.78
C ASP A 280 -23.75 -25.21 -22.26
N GLU A 281 -22.48 -25.15 -21.82
CA GLU A 281 -22.11 -25.40 -20.42
C GLU A 281 -22.16 -24.14 -19.53
N GLY A 282 -21.94 -22.95 -20.11
CA GLY A 282 -21.85 -21.68 -19.40
C GLY A 282 -20.60 -21.56 -18.51
N MET A 283 -19.99 -20.37 -18.49
CA MET A 283 -18.88 -20.03 -17.62
C MET A 283 -19.37 -19.81 -16.19
N TYR A 284 -18.73 -20.45 -15.21
CA TYR A 284 -19.12 -20.31 -13.81
C TYR A 284 -18.69 -18.95 -13.26
N TYR A 285 -19.65 -18.21 -12.70
CA TYR A 285 -19.39 -16.97 -11.99
C TYR A 285 -19.48 -17.21 -10.49
N GLU A 286 -18.34 -17.18 -9.84
CA GLU A 286 -18.20 -17.50 -8.42
C GLU A 286 -18.08 -16.22 -7.60
N PRO A 287 -18.89 -16.04 -6.54
CA PRO A 287 -18.65 -15.04 -5.53
C PRO A 287 -17.32 -15.34 -4.81
N ARG A 288 -16.26 -14.62 -5.17
CA ARG A 288 -14.94 -14.73 -4.53
C ARG A 288 -14.72 -13.58 -3.57
N ARG A 289 -14.06 -13.89 -2.46
CA ARG A 289 -13.68 -12.90 -1.46
C ARG A 289 -12.33 -12.31 -1.81
N GLN A 290 -12.24 -10.99 -1.88
CA GLN A 290 -10.97 -10.28 -2.09
C GLN A 290 -10.17 -10.15 -0.79
N LEU A 291 -8.91 -9.76 -0.94
CA LEU A 291 -7.96 -9.43 0.14
C LEU A 291 -8.55 -8.42 1.15
N ASN A 292 -9.24 -7.39 0.67
CA ASN A 292 -9.89 -6.38 1.50
C ASN A 292 -11.20 -6.88 2.19
N GLY A 293 -11.54 -8.16 2.06
CA GLY A 293 -12.71 -8.79 2.67
C GLY A 293 -14.02 -8.65 1.88
N LYS A 294 -14.07 -7.82 0.83
CA LYS A 294 -15.27 -7.63 -0.02
C LYS A 294 -15.49 -8.83 -0.93
N TYR A 295 -16.75 -9.19 -1.18
CA TYR A 295 -17.10 -10.17 -2.20
C TYR A 295 -17.22 -9.50 -3.57
N ARG A 296 -16.60 -10.13 -4.57
CA ARG A 296 -16.81 -9.80 -5.98
C ARG A 296 -17.21 -11.06 -6.73
N ILE A 297 -18.08 -10.88 -7.71
CA ILE A 297 -18.52 -11.98 -8.57
C ILE A 297 -17.51 -12.10 -9.72
N MET A 298 -16.73 -13.18 -9.68
CA MET A 298 -15.57 -13.40 -10.53
C MET A 298 -15.86 -14.45 -11.59
N MET A 299 -15.31 -14.23 -12.78
CA MET A 299 -15.36 -15.22 -13.86
C MET A 299 -14.32 -16.31 -13.64
N ASP A 300 -14.75 -17.57 -13.62
CA ASP A 300 -13.82 -18.69 -13.66
C ASP A 300 -13.43 -18.97 -15.12
N MET A 301 -12.27 -18.46 -15.52
CA MET A 301 -11.76 -18.54 -16.89
C MET A 301 -10.71 -19.64 -17.01
N ASP A 302 -10.79 -20.44 -18.08
CA ASP A 302 -9.76 -21.40 -18.45
C ASP A 302 -8.38 -20.73 -18.58
N ILE A 303 -7.33 -21.41 -18.12
CA ILE A 303 -5.97 -20.85 -18.04
C ILE A 303 -5.45 -20.43 -19.44
N LEU A 304 -5.72 -21.22 -20.48
CA LEU A 304 -5.26 -20.89 -21.84
C LEU A 304 -6.03 -19.70 -22.40
N GLN A 305 -7.35 -19.64 -22.16
CA GLN A 305 -8.15 -18.45 -22.50
C GLN A 305 -7.66 -17.22 -21.75
N ALA A 306 -7.31 -17.35 -20.47
CA ALA A 306 -6.80 -16.26 -19.65
C ALA A 306 -5.52 -15.66 -20.24
N ILE A 307 -4.54 -16.50 -20.60
CA ILE A 307 -3.28 -16.06 -21.21
C ILE A 307 -3.54 -15.40 -22.57
N PHE A 308 -4.35 -16.04 -23.41
CA PHE A 308 -4.67 -15.55 -24.75
C PHE A 308 -5.32 -14.16 -24.73
N LEU A 309 -6.37 -14.02 -23.91
CA LEU A 309 -7.13 -12.79 -23.77
C LEU A 309 -6.32 -11.69 -23.07
N HIS A 310 -5.50 -12.05 -22.08
CA HIS A 310 -4.60 -11.12 -21.42
C HIS A 310 -3.62 -10.51 -22.44
N PHE A 311 -2.97 -11.30 -23.29
CA PHE A 311 -2.07 -10.78 -24.34
C PHE A 311 -2.76 -9.74 -25.25
N ILE A 312 -3.98 -10.04 -25.70
CA ILE A 312 -4.74 -9.13 -26.58
C ILE A 312 -5.06 -7.83 -25.85
N ALA A 313 -5.62 -7.91 -24.63
CA ALA A 313 -6.00 -6.74 -23.86
C ALA A 313 -4.79 -5.86 -23.53
N MET A 314 -3.69 -6.45 -23.07
CA MET A 314 -2.45 -5.74 -22.74
C MET A 314 -1.84 -5.04 -23.95
N SER A 315 -1.89 -5.66 -25.12
CA SER A 315 -1.42 -5.05 -26.37
C SER A 315 -2.23 -3.79 -26.70
N TRP A 316 -3.55 -3.83 -26.54
CA TRP A 316 -4.43 -2.67 -26.73
C TRP A 316 -4.26 -1.61 -25.64
N CYS A 317 -4.08 -2.01 -24.38
CA CYS A 317 -3.79 -1.09 -23.28
C CYS A 317 -2.54 -0.26 -23.55
N ALA A 318 -1.42 -0.91 -23.92
CA ALA A 318 -0.16 -0.24 -24.21
C ALA A 318 -0.28 0.74 -25.38
N GLN A 319 -0.97 0.34 -26.46
CA GLN A 319 -1.24 1.19 -27.61
C GLN A 319 -2.07 2.43 -27.23
N LEU A 320 -3.19 2.24 -26.53
CA LEU A 320 -4.07 3.36 -26.18
C LEU A 320 -3.43 4.30 -25.16
N LYS A 321 -2.70 3.76 -24.17
CA LYS A 321 -1.98 4.57 -23.19
C LYS A 321 -1.02 5.53 -23.85
N LEU A 322 -0.21 5.05 -24.80
CA LEU A 322 0.72 5.88 -25.56
C LEU A 322 0.02 7.05 -26.27
N ARG A 323 -1.18 6.82 -26.82
CA ARG A 323 -1.95 7.86 -27.53
C ARG A 323 -2.60 8.84 -26.57
N PHE A 324 -3.11 8.36 -25.45
CA PHE A 324 -3.73 9.17 -24.42
C PHE A 324 -2.71 10.07 -23.73
N GLU A 325 -1.51 9.57 -23.44
CA GLU A 325 -0.38 10.37 -22.96
C GLU A 325 -0.03 11.48 -23.95
N GLY A 326 0.12 11.15 -25.24
CA GLY A 326 0.42 12.15 -26.27
C GLY A 326 -0.63 13.27 -26.37
N LEU A 327 -1.91 12.95 -26.14
CA LEU A 327 -3.01 13.92 -26.19
C LEU A 327 -3.02 14.85 -24.96
N VAL A 328 -2.60 14.37 -23.78
CA VAL A 328 -2.44 15.19 -22.56
C VAL A 328 -1.15 16.02 -22.60
N GLU A 329 -0.12 15.51 -23.27
CA GLU A 329 1.15 16.21 -23.43
C GLU A 329 1.06 17.40 -24.40
N ASP A 330 0.16 17.34 -25.38
CA ASP A 330 -0.09 18.40 -26.36
C ASP A 330 -0.71 19.65 -25.72
N SER A 331 0.03 20.77 -25.73
CA SER A 331 -0.39 22.02 -25.11
C SER A 331 -1.45 22.80 -25.90
N GLU A 332 -1.65 22.47 -27.18
CA GLU A 332 -2.70 23.09 -28.00
C GLU A 332 -4.06 22.41 -27.76
N PHE A 333 -4.05 21.10 -27.50
CA PHE A 333 -5.24 20.32 -27.19
C PHE A 333 -5.62 20.39 -25.71
N TRP A 334 -4.69 20.02 -24.82
CA TRP A 334 -4.93 19.91 -23.38
C TRP A 334 -4.82 21.28 -22.73
N ARG A 335 -5.96 21.79 -22.22
CA ARG A 335 -6.02 23.11 -21.59
C ARG A 335 -5.13 23.14 -20.35
N GLN A 336 -4.30 24.16 -20.28
CA GLN A 336 -3.39 24.44 -19.18
C GLN A 336 -3.65 25.85 -18.67
N GLU A 337 -3.31 26.10 -17.41
CA GLU A 337 -3.31 27.46 -16.89
C GLU A 337 -2.33 28.32 -17.69
N ARG A 338 -2.78 29.52 -18.03
CA ARG A 338 -1.99 30.46 -18.81
C ARG A 338 -0.80 30.93 -17.97
N GLY A 339 0.40 30.60 -18.40
CA GLY A 339 1.63 31.21 -17.89
C GLY A 339 1.83 32.64 -18.39
N MET A 340 2.96 33.24 -18.03
CA MET A 340 3.35 34.56 -18.53
C MET A 340 3.45 34.57 -20.06
N SER A 341 2.82 35.54 -20.71
CA SER A 341 3.06 35.90 -22.11
C SER A 341 4.50 36.39 -22.30
N ASP A 342 4.96 36.43 -23.55
CA ASP A 342 6.32 36.91 -23.87
C ASP A 342 6.52 38.37 -23.45
N GLU A 343 5.47 39.19 -23.54
CA GLU A 343 5.47 40.57 -23.03
C GLU A 343 5.60 40.61 -21.50
N GLU A 344 4.86 39.77 -20.77
CA GLU A 344 4.97 39.66 -19.31
C GLU A 344 6.36 39.15 -18.88
N LYS A 345 6.94 38.18 -19.60
CA LYS A 345 8.30 37.67 -19.35
C LYS A 345 9.36 38.75 -19.62
N ALA A 346 9.23 39.50 -20.72
CA ALA A 346 10.13 40.59 -21.04
C ALA A 346 10.03 41.69 -19.98
N ARG A 347 8.81 42.07 -19.59
CA ARG A 347 8.56 43.04 -18.52
C ARG A 347 9.15 42.57 -17.19
N TYR A 348 8.95 41.31 -16.81
CA TYR A 348 9.57 40.72 -15.63
C TYR A 348 11.10 40.82 -15.69
N SER A 349 11.68 40.42 -16.83
CA SER A 349 13.14 40.43 -17.07
C SER A 349 13.74 41.83 -16.97
N PHE A 350 13.02 42.84 -17.47
CA PHE A 350 13.44 44.23 -17.42
C PHE A 350 13.57 44.73 -15.98
N PHE A 351 12.55 44.50 -15.15
CA PHE A 351 12.51 44.98 -13.77
C PHE A 351 13.39 44.15 -12.83
N VAL A 352 13.35 42.82 -12.94
CA VAL A 352 14.05 41.88 -12.04
C VAL A 352 15.51 41.65 -12.45
N GLY A 353 15.87 41.88 -13.72
CA GLY A 353 17.23 41.72 -14.23
C GLY A 353 17.57 40.33 -14.74
N GLY A 354 16.57 39.46 -14.91
CA GLY A 354 16.71 38.14 -15.51
C GLY A 354 15.34 37.51 -15.80
N PRO A 355 15.28 36.52 -16.71
CA PRO A 355 14.03 35.85 -17.03
C PRO A 355 13.43 35.15 -15.81
N PRO A 356 12.09 35.02 -15.75
CA PRO A 356 11.46 34.17 -14.75
C PRO A 356 11.96 32.73 -14.90
N HIS A 357 11.90 31.94 -13.83
CA HIS A 357 12.23 30.52 -13.93
C HIS A 357 11.19 29.79 -14.78
N ASP A 358 11.64 28.89 -15.65
CA ASP A 358 10.76 28.10 -16.51
C ASP A 358 10.04 26.94 -15.76
N ASN A 359 10.33 26.75 -14.47
CA ASN A 359 9.81 25.65 -13.65
C ASN A 359 9.20 26.15 -12.34
N GLY A 360 7.89 25.96 -12.19
CA GLY A 360 7.13 26.24 -10.97
C GLY A 360 6.39 25.02 -10.40
N MET A 361 5.50 25.29 -9.44
CA MET A 361 4.63 24.29 -8.81
C MET A 361 3.78 23.57 -9.86
N GLN A 362 3.13 24.30 -10.76
CA GLN A 362 2.23 23.72 -11.77
C GLN A 362 2.97 22.78 -12.74
N SER A 363 4.17 23.15 -13.19
CA SER A 363 4.99 22.29 -14.03
C SER A 363 5.34 20.97 -13.32
N ARG A 364 5.57 21.03 -11.99
CA ARG A 364 5.83 19.84 -11.17
C ARG A 364 4.58 18.98 -11.00
N GLU A 365 3.43 19.61 -10.78
CA GLU A 365 2.13 18.92 -10.66
C GLU A 365 1.73 18.24 -11.95
N ARG A 366 1.85 18.94 -13.09
CA ARG A 366 1.59 18.38 -14.42
C ARG A 366 2.48 17.19 -14.69
N LYS A 367 3.79 17.32 -14.45
CA LYS A 367 4.73 16.20 -14.62
C LYS A 367 4.30 15.01 -13.75
N LYS A 368 4.00 15.25 -12.47
CA LYS A 368 3.56 14.19 -11.55
C LYS A 368 2.26 13.53 -12.02
N TYR A 369 1.27 14.32 -12.45
CA TYR A 369 0.01 13.82 -13.00
C TYR A 369 0.24 12.89 -14.20
N VAL A 370 0.97 13.36 -15.23
CA VAL A 370 1.24 12.56 -16.44
C VAL A 370 2.00 11.28 -16.11
N THR A 371 3.01 11.35 -15.24
CA THR A 371 3.87 10.18 -14.95
C THR A 371 3.27 9.20 -13.95
N GLN A 372 2.35 9.61 -13.06
CA GLN A 372 1.91 8.79 -11.92
C GLN A 372 0.40 8.54 -11.89
N TYR A 373 -0.44 9.47 -12.34
CA TYR A 373 -1.89 9.36 -12.17
C TYR A 373 -2.64 9.13 -13.48
N LEU A 374 -2.20 9.75 -14.57
CA LEU A 374 -2.84 9.63 -15.88
C LEU A 374 -2.89 8.16 -16.30
N ASN A 375 -4.10 7.62 -16.40
CA ASN A 375 -4.33 6.22 -16.75
C ASN A 375 -3.41 5.26 -15.97
N SER A 376 -3.22 5.52 -14.66
CA SER A 376 -2.28 4.75 -13.83
C SER A 376 -2.63 3.25 -13.76
N SER A 377 -3.90 2.91 -13.98
CA SER A 377 -4.39 1.54 -14.08
C SER A 377 -4.03 0.88 -15.42
N LEU A 378 -3.90 1.66 -16.50
CA LEU A 378 -3.65 1.16 -17.84
C LEU A 378 -2.17 0.75 -17.95
N PRO A 379 -1.86 -0.52 -18.28
CA PRO A 379 -0.48 -0.97 -18.37
C PRO A 379 0.22 -0.47 -19.63
N SER A 380 1.51 -0.17 -19.51
CA SER A 380 2.37 0.29 -20.60
C SER A 380 3.07 -0.87 -21.33
N SER A 381 3.09 -2.07 -20.75
CA SER A 381 3.75 -3.25 -21.35
C SER A 381 3.18 -4.56 -20.83
N LEU A 382 3.51 -5.66 -21.53
CA LEU A 382 3.09 -7.03 -21.17
C LEU A 382 3.66 -7.54 -19.83
N ASP A 383 4.67 -6.86 -19.29
CA ASP A 383 5.29 -7.19 -18.00
C ASP A 383 4.60 -6.52 -16.80
N GLU A 384 3.72 -5.54 -17.05
CA GLU A 384 3.00 -4.77 -16.03
C GLU A 384 1.67 -5.44 -15.70
N GLY A 385 1.65 -6.30 -14.67
CA GLY A 385 0.38 -6.72 -14.06
C GLY A 385 -0.20 -5.57 -13.25
N GLY A 386 -1.30 -4.98 -13.71
CA GLY A 386 -2.00 -3.92 -13.01
C GLY A 386 -3.13 -4.49 -12.16
N ASP A 387 -3.02 -4.44 -10.84
CA ASP A 387 -4.20 -4.55 -9.97
C ASP A 387 -4.63 -3.11 -9.60
N PRO A 388 -5.58 -2.49 -10.33
CA PRO A 388 -6.05 -1.13 -10.03
C PRO A 388 -6.68 -1.03 -8.63
N TYR A 389 -7.05 -2.17 -8.05
CA TYR A 389 -7.60 -2.30 -6.70
C TYR A 389 -6.63 -2.98 -5.72
N GLY A 390 -5.39 -3.24 -6.13
CA GLY A 390 -4.46 -4.09 -5.42
C GLY A 390 -3.82 -3.44 -4.21
N GLU A 391 -3.88 -4.16 -3.10
CA GLU A 391 -3.06 -3.90 -1.92
C GLU A 391 -1.85 -4.85 -1.96
N ASP A 392 -0.65 -4.25 -1.97
CA ASP A 392 0.68 -4.87 -1.83
C ASP A 392 1.01 -6.12 -2.67
N GLY A 393 1.55 -5.87 -3.86
CA GLY A 393 2.67 -6.66 -4.37
C GLY A 393 3.93 -6.40 -3.54
N ASP A 394 4.49 -7.47 -2.97
CA ASP A 394 5.74 -7.57 -2.20
C ASP A 394 6.54 -6.26 -1.94
N ALA A 395 6.25 -5.58 -0.83
CA ALA A 395 7.09 -4.51 -0.27
C ALA A 395 8.40 -5.03 0.38
N GLY A 396 8.86 -6.24 0.04
CA GLY A 396 10.09 -6.85 0.55
C GLY A 396 11.37 -6.50 -0.23
N ARG A 397 11.28 -5.75 -1.34
CA ARG A 397 12.46 -5.25 -2.05
C ARG A 397 12.34 -3.76 -2.28
N ALA A 398 13.05 -2.99 -1.45
CA ALA A 398 13.38 -1.60 -1.74
C ALA A 398 14.11 -1.53 -3.10
N SER A 399 13.34 -1.30 -4.16
CA SER A 399 13.85 -0.95 -5.47
C SER A 399 14.35 0.50 -5.38
N LYS A 400 15.54 0.77 -5.93
CA LYS A 400 16.18 2.10 -5.94
C LYS A 400 15.46 3.14 -6.82
N SER A 401 14.24 2.88 -7.27
CA SER A 401 13.40 3.82 -8.02
C SER A 401 12.41 4.50 -7.07
N ASN A 402 12.47 5.82 -6.94
CA ASN A 402 11.58 6.66 -6.11
C ASN A 402 10.12 6.73 -6.62
N GLU A 403 9.66 5.78 -7.44
CA GLU A 403 8.30 5.78 -8.01
C GLU A 403 7.37 4.85 -7.23
N PRO A 404 6.15 5.29 -6.87
CA PRO A 404 5.16 4.45 -6.23
C PRO A 404 4.67 3.39 -7.22
N LYS A 405 5.00 2.11 -6.96
CA LYS A 405 4.66 0.97 -7.84
C LYS A 405 3.34 0.29 -7.50
N THR A 406 2.64 0.71 -6.44
CA THR A 406 1.39 0.08 -5.99
C THR A 406 0.25 1.10 -5.95
N GLY A 407 -0.99 0.64 -6.19
CA GLY A 407 -2.18 1.50 -6.17
C GLY A 407 -2.39 2.22 -4.83
N LEU A 408 -2.07 1.55 -3.72
CA LEU A 408 -2.07 2.18 -2.40
C LEU A 408 -1.04 3.31 -2.28
N ALA A 409 0.20 3.10 -2.75
CA ALA A 409 1.23 4.13 -2.69
C ALA A 409 0.87 5.35 -3.56
N LEU A 410 0.21 5.13 -4.70
CA LEU A 410 -0.31 6.20 -5.55
C LEU A 410 -1.42 7.01 -4.84
N ARG A 411 -2.40 6.34 -4.22
CA ARG A 411 -3.45 7.01 -3.43
C ARG A 411 -2.86 7.82 -2.27
N GLN A 412 -1.87 7.30 -1.56
CA GLN A 412 -1.16 8.03 -0.49
C GLN A 412 -0.42 9.27 -1.03
N ALA A 413 0.30 9.13 -2.15
CA ALA A 413 1.01 10.24 -2.77
C ALA A 413 0.05 11.33 -3.30
N PHE A 414 -1.15 10.94 -3.73
CA PHE A 414 -2.20 11.87 -4.13
C PHE A 414 -2.86 12.54 -2.93
N LEU A 415 -3.13 11.82 -1.83
CA LEU A 415 -3.64 12.41 -0.60
C LEU A 415 -2.73 13.54 -0.10
N GLN A 416 -1.41 13.30 -0.07
CA GLN A 416 -0.41 14.30 0.32
C GLN A 416 -0.46 15.52 -0.61
N GLN A 417 -0.62 15.30 -1.92
CA GLN A 417 -0.74 16.36 -2.91
C GLN A 417 -2.04 17.16 -2.76
N LEU A 418 -3.16 16.49 -2.54
CA LEU A 418 -4.45 17.13 -2.31
C LEU A 418 -4.43 17.98 -1.03
N ALA A 419 -3.92 17.43 0.08
CA ALA A 419 -3.74 18.17 1.33
C ALA A 419 -2.83 19.39 1.14
N THR A 420 -1.70 19.23 0.45
CA THR A 420 -0.77 20.32 0.12
C THR A 420 -1.45 21.41 -0.72
N ASN A 421 -2.21 21.02 -1.73
CA ASN A 421 -2.93 21.94 -2.60
C ASN A 421 -4.02 22.72 -1.88
N VAL A 422 -4.78 22.06 -1.01
CA VAL A 422 -5.79 22.72 -0.17
C VAL A 422 -5.13 23.80 0.70
N ILE A 423 -4.01 23.48 1.34
CA ILE A 423 -3.26 24.44 2.17
C ILE A 423 -2.77 25.61 1.33
N ILE A 424 -2.05 25.36 0.24
CA ILE A 424 -1.48 26.43 -0.59
C ILE A 424 -2.59 27.30 -1.19
N ARG A 425 -3.60 26.70 -1.83
CA ARG A 425 -4.66 27.48 -2.50
C ARG A 425 -5.47 28.31 -1.53
N ARG A 426 -5.81 27.77 -0.36
CA ARG A 426 -6.47 28.54 0.69
C ARG A 426 -5.63 29.74 1.11
N GLU A 427 -4.34 29.54 1.40
CA GLU A 427 -3.46 30.61 1.88
C GLU A 427 -3.10 31.65 0.79
N LEU A 428 -3.16 31.27 -0.50
CA LEU A 428 -2.89 32.19 -1.62
C LEU A 428 -4.12 32.93 -2.12
N HIS A 429 -5.27 32.25 -2.18
CA HIS A 429 -6.48 32.73 -2.87
C HIS A 429 -7.67 32.95 -1.93
N GLY A 430 -7.59 32.48 -0.68
CA GLY A 430 -8.65 32.60 0.33
C GLY A 430 -9.80 31.61 0.16
N GLU A 431 -9.83 30.84 -0.93
CA GLU A 431 -10.87 29.84 -1.19
C GLU A 431 -10.35 28.64 -2.00
N VAL A 432 -10.96 27.48 -1.78
CA VAL A 432 -10.69 26.24 -2.51
C VAL A 432 -11.90 25.31 -2.38
N ALA A 433 -12.23 24.60 -3.46
CA ALA A 433 -13.21 23.53 -3.44
C ALA A 433 -12.56 22.19 -3.75
N VAL A 434 -13.05 21.14 -3.10
CA VAL A 434 -12.70 19.75 -3.37
C VAL A 434 -13.98 18.96 -3.56
N VAL A 435 -14.04 18.15 -4.62
CA VAL A 435 -15.11 17.19 -4.88
C VAL A 435 -14.51 15.80 -5.01
N GLN A 436 -15.11 14.83 -4.33
CA GLN A 436 -14.84 13.42 -4.50
C GLN A 436 -16.08 12.76 -5.08
N SER A 437 -15.90 11.80 -5.99
CA SER A 437 -16.98 10.94 -6.46
C SER A 437 -16.49 9.52 -6.75
N ASP A 438 -17.42 8.59 -6.85
CA ASP A 438 -17.23 7.20 -7.27
C ASP A 438 -18.34 6.85 -8.25
N LEU A 439 -18.07 5.98 -9.22
CA LEU A 439 -19.10 5.50 -10.15
C LEU A 439 -19.75 4.21 -9.60
N GLN A 440 -21.07 4.19 -9.59
CA GLN A 440 -21.82 3.07 -9.04
C GLN A 440 -21.72 1.85 -9.96
N TRP A 441 -21.15 0.75 -9.45
CA TRP A 441 -21.10 -0.55 -10.14
C TRP A 441 -20.43 -0.47 -11.54
N TYR A 442 -19.48 0.45 -11.73
CA TYR A 442 -18.96 0.84 -13.06
C TYR A 442 -18.68 -0.33 -14.02
N ALA A 443 -17.74 -1.22 -13.70
CA ALA A 443 -17.40 -2.35 -14.57
C ALA A 443 -18.58 -3.31 -14.81
N THR A 444 -19.40 -3.57 -13.78
CA THR A 444 -20.53 -4.51 -13.87
C THR A 444 -21.76 -3.89 -14.58
N GLY A 445 -21.89 -2.57 -14.51
CA GLY A 445 -23.01 -1.80 -15.02
C GLY A 445 -22.77 -1.15 -16.38
N LEU A 446 -21.53 -1.17 -16.91
CA LEU A 446 -21.16 -0.48 -18.15
C LEU A 446 -22.06 -0.90 -19.33
N PRO A 447 -22.83 0.02 -19.94
CA PRO A 447 -23.63 -0.27 -21.12
C PRO A 447 -22.77 -0.73 -22.31
N HIS A 448 -23.18 -1.81 -22.96
CA HIS A 448 -22.47 -2.32 -24.14
C HIS A 448 -22.56 -1.34 -25.32
N SER A 449 -23.70 -0.71 -25.54
CA SER A 449 -23.88 0.35 -26.55
C SER A 449 -22.89 1.50 -26.37
N THR A 450 -22.69 1.97 -25.12
CA THR A 450 -21.69 2.99 -24.78
C THR A 450 -20.29 2.51 -25.11
N LEU A 451 -19.92 1.31 -24.66
CA LEU A 451 -18.59 0.76 -24.91
C LEU A 451 -18.29 0.67 -26.41
N TRP A 452 -19.23 0.19 -27.22
CA TRP A 452 -19.03 0.08 -28.68
C TRP A 452 -18.95 1.44 -29.36
N ALA A 453 -19.77 2.42 -28.95
CA ALA A 453 -19.69 3.78 -29.46
C ALA A 453 -18.32 4.42 -29.17
N VAL A 454 -17.81 4.27 -27.95
CA VAL A 454 -16.50 4.79 -27.55
C VAL A 454 -15.34 4.09 -28.28
N LEU A 455 -15.37 2.77 -28.41
CA LEU A 455 -14.33 2.04 -29.16
C LEU A 455 -14.29 2.49 -30.63
N ARG A 456 -15.46 2.69 -31.27
CA ARG A 456 -15.53 3.24 -32.63
C ARG A 456 -15.05 4.68 -32.69
N PHE A 457 -15.39 5.51 -31.70
CA PHE A 457 -14.94 6.90 -31.62
C PHE A 457 -13.40 7.00 -31.63
N TRP A 458 -12.71 6.12 -30.91
CA TRP A 458 -11.24 6.05 -30.88
C TRP A 458 -10.61 5.34 -32.09
N GLY A 459 -11.42 4.87 -33.05
CA GLY A 459 -10.95 4.26 -34.29
C GLY A 459 -10.52 2.80 -34.16
N ILE A 460 -11.04 2.07 -33.16
CA ILE A 460 -10.85 0.62 -33.11
C ILE A 460 -11.64 -0.02 -34.26
N PRO A 461 -11.02 -0.86 -35.10
CA PRO A 461 -11.72 -1.44 -36.25
C PRO A 461 -12.79 -2.47 -35.87
N ASP A 462 -13.79 -2.63 -36.75
CA ASP A 462 -14.99 -3.45 -36.49
C ASP A 462 -14.70 -4.93 -36.25
N ASP A 463 -13.60 -5.46 -36.78
CA ASP A 463 -13.18 -6.85 -36.59
C ASP A 463 -12.72 -7.12 -35.14
N PHE A 464 -11.97 -6.21 -34.53
CA PHE A 464 -11.65 -6.26 -33.11
C PHE A 464 -12.87 -5.96 -32.25
N ILE A 465 -13.75 -5.05 -32.66
CA ILE A 465 -15.01 -4.83 -31.95
C ILE A 465 -15.88 -6.10 -31.95
N ALA A 466 -15.89 -6.87 -33.03
CA ALA A 466 -16.61 -8.15 -33.09
C ALA A 466 -16.04 -9.17 -32.07
N LEU A 467 -14.71 -9.25 -31.96
CA LEU A 467 -14.05 -10.06 -30.91
C LEU A 467 -14.44 -9.58 -29.50
N PHE A 468 -14.39 -8.26 -29.26
CA PHE A 468 -14.70 -7.67 -27.96
C PHE A 468 -16.17 -7.85 -27.57
N LYS A 469 -17.10 -7.82 -28.54
CA LYS A 469 -18.50 -8.16 -28.33
C LYS A 469 -18.65 -9.60 -27.86
N LYS A 470 -18.03 -10.56 -28.54
CA LYS A 470 -18.06 -11.98 -28.12
C LYS A 470 -17.49 -12.16 -26.70
N TYR A 471 -16.41 -11.45 -26.39
CA TYR A 471 -15.81 -11.48 -25.06
C TYR A 471 -16.77 -10.90 -24.00
N ALA A 472 -17.36 -9.73 -24.23
CA ALA A 472 -18.24 -9.07 -23.27
C ALA A 472 -19.58 -9.81 -23.09
N GLU A 473 -20.13 -10.39 -24.14
CA GLU A 473 -21.36 -11.20 -24.16
C GLU A 473 -21.11 -12.66 -23.78
N ALA A 474 -20.26 -12.92 -22.78
CA ALA A 474 -19.96 -14.27 -22.33
C ALA A 474 -21.24 -15.02 -21.85
N PRO A 475 -21.39 -16.33 -22.16
CA PRO A 475 -22.45 -17.17 -21.60
C PRO A 475 -22.10 -17.53 -20.15
N LEU A 476 -22.97 -17.18 -19.20
CA LEU A 476 -22.69 -17.27 -17.78
C LEU A 476 -23.67 -18.21 -17.06
N ARG A 477 -23.19 -18.89 -16.02
CA ARG A 477 -24.03 -19.59 -15.05
C ARG A 477 -23.66 -19.19 -13.62
N MET A 478 -24.67 -19.12 -12.75
CA MET A 478 -24.52 -18.77 -11.34
C MET A 478 -24.52 -20.01 -10.42
N THR A 479 -24.81 -21.19 -10.95
CA THR A 479 -24.76 -22.45 -10.21
C THR A 479 -23.51 -23.23 -10.59
N ALA A 480 -23.00 -24.03 -9.65
CA ALA A 480 -21.81 -24.86 -9.86
C ALA A 480 -22.05 -26.00 -10.87
N THR A 481 -23.31 -26.32 -11.21
CA THR A 481 -23.69 -27.34 -12.19
C THR A 481 -23.52 -26.82 -13.63
N PRO A 482 -22.70 -27.46 -14.49
CA PRO A 482 -22.62 -27.11 -15.90
C PRO A 482 -23.97 -27.21 -16.61
N GLY A 483 -24.25 -26.25 -17.51
CA GLY A 483 -25.46 -26.20 -18.35
C GLY A 483 -26.73 -25.71 -17.65
N GLU A 484 -26.69 -25.44 -16.35
CA GLU A 484 -27.85 -24.98 -15.60
C GLU A 484 -27.96 -23.45 -15.62
N ASN A 485 -29.15 -22.94 -16.00
CA ASN A 485 -29.49 -21.51 -16.02
C ASN A 485 -28.46 -20.63 -16.77
N VAL A 486 -27.92 -21.15 -17.87
CA VAL A 486 -26.97 -20.39 -18.71
C VAL A 486 -27.66 -19.19 -19.33
N ARG A 487 -27.10 -18.00 -19.11
CA ARG A 487 -27.59 -16.73 -19.64
C ARG A 487 -26.43 -15.90 -20.20
N THR A 488 -26.64 -15.28 -21.35
CA THR A 488 -25.67 -14.39 -21.96
C THR A 488 -25.62 -13.05 -21.22
N ARG A 489 -24.42 -12.56 -20.91
CA ARG A 489 -24.24 -11.18 -20.44
C ARG A 489 -24.75 -10.18 -21.48
N ARG A 490 -25.52 -9.18 -21.04
CA ARG A 490 -26.06 -8.09 -21.87
C ARG A 490 -25.58 -6.70 -21.46
N ARG A 491 -24.88 -6.60 -20.34
CA ARG A 491 -24.34 -5.36 -19.79
C ARG A 491 -23.16 -5.65 -18.86
N GLY A 492 -22.22 -4.72 -18.80
CA GLY A 492 -21.01 -4.83 -18.01
C GLY A 492 -19.91 -5.65 -18.70
N ILE A 493 -18.76 -5.68 -18.07
CA ILE A 493 -17.58 -6.44 -18.49
C ILE A 493 -17.16 -7.38 -17.35
N PRO A 494 -16.51 -8.53 -17.64
CA PRO A 494 -15.96 -9.34 -16.57
C PRO A 494 -15.01 -8.48 -15.73
N ILE A 495 -15.10 -8.59 -14.40
CA ILE A 495 -14.08 -8.08 -13.49
C ILE A 495 -12.86 -9.00 -13.64
N THR A 496 -12.10 -8.78 -14.72
CA THR A 496 -10.89 -9.51 -15.07
C THR A 496 -9.83 -8.50 -15.47
N ASP A 497 -8.67 -8.64 -14.86
CA ASP A 497 -7.45 -7.83 -14.95
C ASP A 497 -7.37 -6.93 -16.20
N ALA A 498 -6.97 -7.47 -17.35
CA ALA A 498 -6.57 -6.63 -18.46
C ALA A 498 -7.75 -6.02 -19.24
N PHE A 499 -8.87 -6.75 -19.40
CA PHE A 499 -10.02 -6.27 -20.17
C PHE A 499 -10.94 -5.33 -19.37
N GLU A 500 -11.05 -5.52 -18.05
CA GLU A 500 -11.69 -4.56 -17.16
C GLU A 500 -10.97 -3.22 -17.26
N THR A 501 -9.64 -3.26 -17.17
CA THR A 501 -8.79 -2.09 -17.32
C THR A 501 -8.93 -1.46 -18.70
N LEU A 502 -8.80 -2.24 -19.78
CA LEU A 502 -8.90 -1.73 -21.16
C LEU A 502 -10.23 -1.00 -21.42
N PHE A 503 -11.35 -1.68 -21.21
CA PHE A 503 -12.67 -1.14 -21.52
C PHE A 503 -13.12 -0.09 -20.52
N GLY A 504 -12.72 -0.24 -19.25
CA GLY A 504 -13.01 0.74 -18.23
C GLY A 504 -12.28 2.05 -18.48
N GLU A 505 -10.97 2.00 -18.70
CA GLU A 505 -10.14 3.21 -18.87
C GLU A 505 -10.39 3.92 -20.20
N ILE A 506 -10.69 3.20 -21.30
CA ILE A 506 -10.97 3.85 -22.59
C ILE A 506 -12.21 4.75 -22.54
N VAL A 507 -13.22 4.36 -21.76
CA VAL A 507 -14.44 5.13 -21.53
C VAL A 507 -14.17 6.26 -20.55
N LEU A 508 -13.47 6.01 -19.44
CA LEU A 508 -13.14 7.05 -18.46
C LEU A 508 -12.19 8.12 -19.01
N PHE A 509 -11.32 7.79 -19.96
CA PHE A 509 -10.47 8.77 -20.60
C PHE A 509 -11.26 9.84 -21.36
N CYS A 510 -12.43 9.50 -21.91
CA CYS A 510 -13.34 10.50 -22.48
C CYS A 510 -13.82 11.50 -21.42
N MET A 511 -13.97 11.09 -20.16
CA MET A 511 -14.32 11.98 -19.04
C MET A 511 -13.15 12.92 -18.71
N ASP A 512 -11.91 12.41 -18.69
CA ASP A 512 -10.72 13.24 -18.49
C ASP A 512 -10.65 14.36 -19.55
N VAL A 513 -10.86 13.99 -20.82
CA VAL A 513 -10.93 14.95 -21.94
C VAL A 513 -12.07 15.94 -21.77
N ALA A 514 -13.28 15.47 -21.44
CA ALA A 514 -14.45 16.34 -21.27
C ALA A 514 -14.24 17.37 -20.15
N VAL A 515 -13.79 16.93 -18.97
CA VAL A 515 -13.53 17.81 -17.83
C VAL A 515 -12.47 18.85 -18.20
N ASN A 516 -11.36 18.45 -18.81
CA ASN A 516 -10.34 19.41 -19.24
C ASN A 516 -10.83 20.39 -20.30
N ARG A 517 -11.48 19.90 -21.36
CA ARG A 517 -11.89 20.72 -22.50
C ARG A 517 -13.05 21.66 -22.15
N LEU A 518 -13.94 21.29 -21.24
CA LEU A 518 -15.12 22.10 -20.92
C LEU A 518 -14.91 23.02 -19.72
N SER A 519 -14.08 22.63 -18.74
CA SER A 519 -13.82 23.43 -17.52
C SER A 519 -12.40 23.97 -17.39
N GLY A 520 -11.44 23.47 -18.18
CA GLY A 520 -10.01 23.78 -18.01
C GLY A 520 -9.36 23.13 -16.78
N MET A 521 -10.08 22.27 -16.06
CA MET A 521 -9.57 21.54 -14.89
C MET A 521 -8.98 20.19 -15.30
N THR A 522 -7.91 19.76 -14.63
CA THR A 522 -7.42 18.38 -14.77
C THR A 522 -7.95 17.55 -13.60
N MET A 523 -8.83 16.60 -13.89
CA MET A 523 -9.32 15.63 -12.91
C MET A 523 -8.22 14.65 -12.55
N THR A 524 -8.16 14.21 -11.29
CA THR A 524 -7.33 13.07 -10.89
C THR A 524 -8.24 11.90 -10.55
N ARG A 525 -7.99 10.72 -11.12
CA ARG A 525 -8.80 9.53 -10.87
C ARG A 525 -7.95 8.27 -10.68
N PHE A 526 -8.48 7.34 -9.89
CA PHE A 526 -7.96 5.99 -9.74
C PHE A 526 -9.05 5.02 -10.17
N HIS A 527 -9.03 4.69 -11.46
CA HIS A 527 -10.16 4.02 -12.10
C HIS A 527 -11.47 4.81 -11.89
N ASP A 528 -12.46 4.25 -11.20
CA ASP A 528 -13.76 4.84 -10.92
C ASP A 528 -13.79 5.82 -9.72
N ASP A 529 -12.72 5.90 -8.92
CA ASP A 529 -12.56 6.92 -7.88
C ASP A 529 -12.12 8.26 -8.50
N LEU A 530 -12.93 9.32 -8.38
CA LEU A 530 -12.72 10.62 -9.03
C LEU A 530 -12.47 11.74 -8.01
N TYR A 531 -11.53 12.64 -8.31
CA TYR A 531 -11.21 13.80 -7.48
C TYR A 531 -11.02 15.07 -8.32
N LEU A 532 -11.71 16.13 -7.91
CA LEU A 532 -11.53 17.50 -8.40
C LEU A 532 -11.08 18.40 -7.27
N TYR A 533 -10.14 19.29 -7.54
CA TYR A 533 -9.72 20.32 -6.58
C TYR A 533 -9.28 21.59 -7.31
N GLY A 534 -9.59 22.75 -6.77
CA GLY A 534 -9.19 24.02 -7.37
C GLY A 534 -10.07 25.20 -6.95
N ALA A 535 -10.15 26.20 -7.82
CA ALA A 535 -11.01 27.36 -7.61
C ALA A 535 -12.49 26.95 -7.62
N PRO A 536 -13.33 27.39 -6.65
CA PRO A 536 -14.70 26.91 -6.50
C PRO A 536 -15.55 26.99 -7.76
N LYS A 537 -15.46 28.11 -8.49
CA LYS A 537 -16.18 28.28 -9.76
C LYS A 537 -15.78 27.22 -10.79
N GLN A 538 -14.48 27.04 -11.00
CA GLN A 538 -13.97 26.07 -11.97
C GLN A 538 -14.32 24.63 -11.57
N THR A 539 -14.21 24.30 -10.28
CA THR A 539 -14.59 22.99 -9.73
C THR A 539 -16.08 22.72 -9.94
N SER A 540 -16.94 23.73 -9.80
CA SER A 540 -18.38 23.58 -10.06
C SER A 540 -18.71 23.29 -11.53
N GLU A 541 -17.98 23.91 -12.46
CA GLU A 541 -18.11 23.70 -13.91
C GLU A 541 -17.62 22.29 -14.29
N ALA A 542 -16.52 21.85 -13.68
CA ALA A 542 -16.01 20.49 -13.81
C ALA A 542 -17.01 19.44 -13.29
N TRP A 543 -17.62 19.68 -12.13
CA TRP A 543 -18.64 18.77 -11.58
C TRP A 543 -19.86 18.62 -12.48
N LYS A 544 -20.41 19.73 -12.98
CA LYS A 544 -21.52 19.70 -13.97
C LYS A 544 -21.16 18.94 -15.24
N THR A 545 -19.89 19.02 -15.65
CA THR A 545 -19.38 18.26 -16.80
C THR A 545 -19.41 16.75 -16.51
N ILE A 546 -19.03 16.32 -15.31
CA ILE A 546 -19.13 14.91 -14.89
C ILE A 546 -20.60 14.46 -14.86
N GLU A 547 -21.52 15.25 -14.29
CA GLU A 547 -22.95 14.92 -14.27
C GLU A 547 -23.52 14.74 -15.69
N MET A 548 -23.15 15.62 -16.61
CA MET A 548 -23.54 15.53 -18.01
C MET A 548 -22.94 14.29 -18.70
N PHE A 549 -21.65 14.04 -18.49
CA PHE A 549 -20.95 12.88 -19.04
C PHE A 549 -21.60 11.57 -18.62
N VAL A 550 -21.84 11.42 -17.30
CA VAL A 550 -22.47 10.24 -16.71
C VAL A 550 -23.86 10.01 -17.32
N LYS A 551 -24.64 11.09 -17.50
CA LYS A 551 -25.96 11.01 -18.12
C LYS A 551 -25.89 10.54 -19.58
N VAL A 552 -25.02 11.14 -20.41
CA VAL A 552 -24.90 10.82 -21.84
C VAL A 552 -24.44 9.38 -22.05
N LEU A 553 -23.51 8.91 -21.22
CA LEU A 553 -22.93 7.57 -21.37
C LEU A 553 -23.71 6.47 -20.62
N GLY A 554 -24.82 6.81 -19.95
CA GLY A 554 -25.64 5.86 -19.20
C GLY A 554 -24.89 5.23 -18.01
N LEU A 555 -24.09 6.03 -17.32
CA LEU A 555 -23.39 5.66 -16.08
C LEU A 555 -24.18 6.18 -14.87
N ASP A 556 -23.79 5.77 -13.66
CA ASP A 556 -24.41 6.22 -12.42
C ASP A 556 -23.35 6.70 -11.40
N ILE A 557 -23.67 7.76 -10.65
CA ILE A 557 -22.85 8.28 -9.56
C ILE A 557 -23.22 7.57 -8.26
N ASN A 558 -22.22 7.15 -7.49
CA ASN A 558 -22.42 6.56 -6.18
C ASN A 558 -22.59 7.65 -5.11
N THR A 559 -23.84 8.08 -4.90
CA THR A 559 -24.17 9.19 -3.99
C THR A 559 -23.71 9.00 -2.55
N SER A 560 -23.47 7.78 -2.07
CA SER A 560 -22.97 7.55 -0.70
C SER A 560 -21.46 7.78 -0.54
N LYS A 561 -20.72 7.81 -1.66
CA LYS A 561 -19.27 8.08 -1.71
C LYS A 561 -18.94 9.40 -2.42
N THR A 562 -19.96 10.12 -2.86
CA THR A 562 -19.81 11.42 -3.50
C THR A 562 -20.00 12.51 -2.45
N GLY A 563 -19.15 13.53 -2.49
CA GLY A 563 -19.19 14.61 -1.52
C GLY A 563 -18.31 15.78 -1.92
N SER A 564 -18.46 16.88 -1.19
CA SER A 564 -17.72 18.11 -1.47
C SER A 564 -17.37 18.90 -0.22
N VAL A 565 -16.28 19.65 -0.32
CA VAL A 565 -15.89 20.64 0.69
C VAL A 565 -15.53 21.94 -0.03
N TYR A 566 -16.32 22.98 0.21
CA TYR A 566 -16.01 24.36 -0.21
C TYR A 566 -15.48 25.14 0.99
N ILE A 567 -14.19 25.46 0.97
CA ILE A 567 -13.47 26.25 1.98
C ILE A 567 -13.36 27.69 1.49
N SER A 568 -13.71 28.65 2.34
CA SER A 568 -13.53 30.08 2.09
C SER A 568 -13.22 30.80 3.40
N ASP A 569 -12.27 31.75 3.37
CA ASP A 569 -12.01 32.67 4.48
C ASP A 569 -13.07 33.79 4.55
N GLY A 570 -13.87 33.94 3.48
CA GLY A 570 -14.98 34.89 3.37
C GLY A 570 -16.36 34.22 3.38
N THR A 571 -17.35 34.91 2.80
CA THR A 571 -18.69 34.32 2.59
C THR A 571 -18.64 33.44 1.35
N LYS A 572 -19.15 32.21 1.46
CA LYS A 572 -19.26 31.29 0.32
C LYS A 572 -20.28 31.82 -0.67
N ASP A 573 -20.01 31.67 -1.97
CA ASP A 573 -21.01 31.94 -3.00
C ASP A 573 -22.09 30.86 -2.96
N ASP A 574 -23.31 31.24 -2.58
CA ASP A 574 -24.45 30.33 -2.44
C ASP A 574 -24.83 29.65 -3.77
N ALA A 575 -24.66 30.33 -4.90
CA ALA A 575 -24.96 29.79 -6.22
C ALA A 575 -23.94 28.74 -6.64
N ILE A 576 -22.67 28.92 -6.30
CA ILE A 576 -21.63 27.91 -6.50
C ILE A 576 -21.83 26.76 -5.51
N ALA A 577 -22.05 27.04 -4.24
CA ALA A 577 -22.24 26.03 -3.20
C ALA A 577 -23.40 25.07 -3.53
N ALA A 578 -24.51 25.59 -4.06
CA ALA A 578 -25.68 24.79 -4.44
C ALA A 578 -25.44 23.81 -5.61
N THR A 579 -24.32 23.95 -6.33
CA THR A 579 -23.98 23.04 -7.44
C THR A 579 -23.15 21.84 -7.00
N PHE A 580 -22.56 21.88 -5.82
CA PHE A 580 -21.71 20.80 -5.35
C PHE A 580 -22.54 19.66 -4.75
N PRO A 581 -22.07 18.41 -4.86
CA PRO A 581 -22.74 17.27 -4.26
C PRO A 581 -22.66 17.32 -2.72
N GLU A 582 -23.72 16.86 -2.07
CA GLU A 582 -23.76 16.68 -0.62
C GLU A 582 -22.98 15.42 -0.20
N GLY A 583 -22.27 15.50 0.91
CA GLY A 583 -21.52 14.37 1.47
C GLY A 583 -20.09 14.74 1.85
N PRO A 584 -19.40 13.91 2.65
CA PRO A 584 -18.01 14.15 3.05
C PRO A 584 -17.05 13.86 1.89
N VAL A 585 -15.92 14.57 1.88
CA VAL A 585 -14.75 14.19 1.07
C VAL A 585 -13.82 13.37 1.95
N GLY A 586 -13.56 12.13 1.56
CA GLY A 586 -12.71 11.21 2.29
C GLY A 586 -11.77 10.38 1.43
N MET A 587 -10.67 9.94 2.04
CA MET A 587 -9.73 9.00 1.44
C MET A 587 -9.19 8.09 2.53
N GLY A 588 -9.40 6.78 2.37
CA GLY A 588 -9.19 5.84 3.48
C GLY A 588 -10.15 6.16 4.65
N MET A 589 -9.61 6.28 5.87
CA MET A 589 -10.36 6.69 7.06
C MET A 589 -10.12 8.17 7.41
N LEU A 590 -9.78 8.98 6.42
CA LEU A 590 -9.57 10.41 6.61
C LEU A 590 -10.68 11.19 5.90
N GLN A 591 -11.20 12.21 6.56
CA GLN A 591 -12.18 13.14 6.01
C GLN A 591 -11.62 14.56 6.03
N LEU A 592 -11.79 15.28 4.92
CA LEU A 592 -11.44 16.69 4.81
C LEU A 592 -12.53 17.53 5.50
N ASN A 593 -12.14 18.38 6.43
CA ASN A 593 -13.05 19.28 7.11
C ASN A 593 -13.15 20.65 6.42
N ASP A 594 -14.11 21.47 6.88
CA ASP A 594 -14.37 22.84 6.44
C ASP A 594 -13.24 23.83 6.72
N LYS A 595 -12.25 23.45 7.54
CA LYS A 595 -11.01 24.21 7.79
C LYS A 595 -9.85 23.75 6.90
N GLY A 596 -10.03 22.75 6.06
CA GLY A 596 -8.98 22.20 5.19
C GLY A 596 -7.99 21.28 5.91
N ASP A 597 -8.32 20.80 7.11
CA ASP A 597 -7.53 19.79 7.81
C ASP A 597 -8.15 18.40 7.60
N TRP A 598 -7.32 17.37 7.57
CA TRP A 598 -7.75 15.97 7.43
C TRP A 598 -7.89 15.33 8.81
N ASN A 599 -9.09 14.84 9.13
CA ASN A 599 -9.42 14.22 10.41
C ASN A 599 -9.68 12.72 10.24
N ILE A 600 -9.33 11.92 11.26
CA ILE A 600 -9.66 10.50 11.29
C ILE A 600 -11.16 10.33 11.54
N ASP A 601 -11.81 9.55 10.68
CA ASP A 601 -13.21 9.14 10.80
C ASP A 601 -13.39 8.16 11.97
N GLN A 602 -13.77 8.70 13.13
CA GLN A 602 -13.91 7.92 14.36
C GLN A 602 -15.08 6.92 14.31
N ASP A 603 -16.09 7.16 13.47
CA ASP A 603 -17.22 6.25 13.33
C ASP A 603 -16.81 5.00 12.57
N GLN A 604 -16.04 5.16 11.48
CA GLN A 604 -15.40 4.04 10.78
C GLN A 604 -14.44 3.28 11.69
N VAL A 605 -13.60 3.99 12.46
CA VAL A 605 -12.68 3.35 13.42
C VAL A 605 -13.46 2.54 14.45
N ALA A 606 -14.55 3.07 15.01
CA ALA A 606 -15.36 2.35 15.99
C ALA A 606 -16.01 1.09 15.38
N ALA A 607 -16.49 1.16 14.14
CA ALA A 607 -17.02 0.01 13.41
C ALA A 607 -15.95 -1.09 13.21
N HIS A 608 -14.76 -0.72 12.73
CA HIS A 608 -13.66 -1.67 12.56
C HIS A 608 -13.09 -2.19 13.88
N THR A 609 -13.14 -1.41 14.95
CA THR A 609 -12.73 -1.87 16.29
C THR A 609 -13.67 -2.95 16.83
N ARG A 610 -14.99 -2.76 16.67
CA ARG A 610 -15.98 -3.81 17.03
C ARG A 610 -15.74 -5.09 16.24
N GLN A 611 -15.44 -4.93 14.95
CA GLN A 611 -15.12 -6.06 14.08
C GLN A 611 -13.84 -6.78 14.51
N LEU A 612 -12.78 -6.03 14.83
CA LEU A 612 -11.51 -6.58 15.31
C LEU A 612 -11.72 -7.38 16.59
N ARG A 613 -12.49 -6.87 17.55
CA ARG A 613 -12.84 -7.61 18.77
C ARG A 613 -13.39 -9.00 18.45
N LYS A 614 -14.39 -9.08 17.57
CA LYS A 614 -15.02 -10.34 17.20
C LYS A 614 -14.04 -11.31 16.53
N GLN A 615 -13.24 -10.83 15.58
CA GLN A 615 -12.28 -11.68 14.87
C GLN A 615 -11.19 -12.20 15.80
N LEU A 616 -10.67 -11.35 16.69
CA LEU A 616 -9.70 -11.75 17.70
C LEU A 616 -10.27 -12.81 18.66
N GLY A 617 -11.54 -12.70 19.06
CA GLY A 617 -12.21 -13.71 19.89
C GLY A 617 -12.40 -15.06 19.18
N GLN A 618 -12.65 -15.04 17.86
CA GLN A 618 -12.83 -16.23 17.02
C GLN A 618 -11.52 -16.96 16.67
N CYS A 619 -10.36 -16.31 16.84
CA CYS A 619 -9.07 -16.95 16.61
C CYS A 619 -8.93 -18.21 17.48
N THR A 620 -8.49 -19.31 16.88
CA THR A 620 -8.33 -20.60 17.58
C THR A 620 -6.90 -20.82 18.09
N SER A 621 -5.95 -19.95 17.71
CA SER A 621 -4.58 -20.00 18.23
C SER A 621 -3.99 -18.59 18.42
N ILE A 622 -2.99 -18.48 19.30
CA ILE A 622 -2.27 -17.22 19.53
C ILE A 622 -1.56 -16.74 18.26
N MET A 623 -1.02 -17.64 17.45
CA MET A 623 -0.42 -17.27 16.15
C MET A 623 -1.45 -16.68 15.19
N SER A 624 -2.65 -17.27 15.08
CA SER A 624 -3.72 -16.71 14.24
C SER A 624 -4.21 -15.36 14.74
N TRP A 625 -4.22 -15.16 16.06
CA TRP A 625 -4.54 -13.89 16.69
C TRP A 625 -3.52 -12.81 16.34
N ILE A 626 -2.22 -13.12 16.44
CA ILE A 626 -1.15 -12.18 16.10
C ILE A 626 -1.18 -11.83 14.62
N GLN A 627 -1.42 -12.81 13.75
CA GLN A 627 -1.54 -12.55 12.31
C GLN A 627 -2.75 -11.64 12.01
N THR A 628 -3.88 -11.85 12.69
CA THR A 628 -5.07 -10.99 12.56
C THR A 628 -4.80 -9.58 13.07
N TRP A 629 -4.14 -9.45 14.22
CA TRP A 629 -3.69 -8.17 14.78
C TRP A 629 -2.73 -7.45 13.82
N ASN A 630 -1.71 -8.13 13.33
CA ASN A 630 -0.70 -7.56 12.44
C ASN A 630 -1.31 -7.13 11.10
N ALA A 631 -2.27 -7.89 10.56
CA ALA A 631 -3.00 -7.52 9.35
C ALA A 631 -3.86 -6.26 9.57
N CYS A 632 -4.53 -6.15 10.71
CA CYS A 632 -5.40 -5.02 11.01
C CYS A 632 -4.63 -3.78 11.49
N ILE A 633 -3.99 -3.90 12.66
CA ILE A 633 -3.34 -2.80 13.37
C ILE A 633 -1.98 -2.46 12.76
N GLY A 634 -1.24 -3.47 12.31
CA GLY A 634 0.09 -3.30 11.75
C GLY A 634 0.14 -2.95 10.27
N ARG A 635 -0.97 -3.06 9.54
CA ARG A 635 -1.07 -2.74 8.10
C ARG A 635 -2.29 -1.90 7.79
N PHE A 636 -3.50 -2.48 7.86
CA PHE A 636 -4.74 -1.81 7.44
C PHE A 636 -4.92 -0.42 8.07
N PHE A 637 -4.92 -0.28 9.40
CA PHE A 637 -5.08 1.02 10.05
C PHE A 637 -3.91 1.97 9.77
N GLN A 638 -2.69 1.44 9.69
CA GLN A 638 -1.51 2.24 9.37
C GLN A 638 -1.62 2.85 7.96
N ASP A 639 -2.19 2.12 7.01
CA ASP A 639 -2.40 2.56 5.64
C ASP A 639 -3.63 3.47 5.50
N THR A 640 -4.72 3.20 6.23
CA THR A 640 -5.96 3.98 6.12
C THR A 640 -5.94 5.32 6.87
N PHE A 641 -5.04 5.50 7.85
CA PHE A 641 -4.86 6.78 8.56
C PHE A 641 -3.93 7.77 7.85
N GLY A 642 -3.42 7.41 6.67
CA GLY A 642 -2.52 8.24 5.89
C GLY A 642 -1.09 8.21 6.42
N LYS A 643 -0.12 8.14 5.51
CA LYS A 643 1.30 8.19 5.87
C LYS A 643 1.68 9.56 6.44
N PRO A 644 2.56 9.63 7.45
CA PRO A 644 3.06 10.90 7.95
C PRO A 644 3.68 11.74 6.82
N ALA A 645 3.30 13.01 6.75
CA ALA A 645 3.83 13.99 5.80
C ALA A 645 3.74 15.39 6.40
N ASN A 646 4.60 16.30 5.94
CA ASN A 646 4.63 17.67 6.46
C ASN A 646 3.30 18.41 6.28
N CYS A 647 2.54 18.11 5.23
CA CYS A 647 1.22 18.68 4.97
C CYS A 647 0.17 18.40 6.06
N PHE A 648 0.29 17.32 6.82
CA PHE A 648 -0.66 17.01 7.91
C PHE A 648 -0.25 17.61 9.27
N GLY A 649 1.05 17.84 9.46
CA GLY A 649 1.60 18.36 10.70
C GLY A 649 1.60 17.39 11.88
N GLN A 650 2.12 17.85 13.03
CA GLN A 650 2.21 17.03 14.25
C GLN A 650 0.85 16.73 14.88
N VAL A 651 -0.16 17.56 14.62
CA VAL A 651 -1.53 17.35 15.11
C VAL A 651 -2.10 16.04 14.60
N HIS A 652 -1.87 15.70 13.33
CA HIS A 652 -2.33 14.44 12.75
C HIS A 652 -1.65 13.21 13.37
N ILE A 653 -0.32 13.27 13.56
CA ILE A 653 0.42 12.20 14.26
C ILE A 653 -0.15 11.97 15.66
N LYS A 654 -0.46 13.04 16.39
CA LYS A 654 -1.09 12.93 17.70
C LYS A 654 -2.47 12.27 17.60
N ALA A 655 -3.30 12.66 16.63
CA ALA A 655 -4.62 12.06 16.42
C ALA A 655 -4.53 10.56 16.14
N ILE A 656 -3.53 10.10 15.36
CA ILE A 656 -3.29 8.68 15.11
C ILE A 656 -2.91 7.94 16.40
N LEU A 657 -1.98 8.50 17.20
CA LEU A 657 -1.56 7.90 18.48
C LEU A 657 -2.73 7.82 19.47
N ASP A 658 -3.53 8.88 19.58
CA ASP A 658 -4.71 8.94 20.44
C ASP A 658 -5.77 7.92 19.97
N THR A 659 -5.97 7.78 18.66
CA THR A 659 -6.89 6.79 18.07
C THR A 659 -6.43 5.35 18.36
N HIS A 660 -5.15 5.02 18.18
CA HIS A 660 -4.64 3.70 18.55
C HIS A 660 -4.75 3.41 20.05
N THR A 661 -4.58 4.43 20.89
CA THR A 661 -4.77 4.33 22.35
C THR A 661 -6.22 3.99 22.67
N GLN A 662 -7.17 4.65 22.00
CA GLN A 662 -8.60 4.38 22.15
C GLN A 662 -8.96 2.96 21.67
N ILE A 663 -8.43 2.52 20.52
CA ILE A 663 -8.66 1.15 20.01
C ILE A 663 -8.19 0.11 21.04
N GLN A 664 -6.97 0.24 21.57
CA GLN A 664 -6.45 -0.71 22.55
C GLN A 664 -7.24 -0.68 23.87
N SER A 665 -7.60 0.52 24.34
CA SER A 665 -8.42 0.68 25.55
C SER A 665 -9.79 0.02 25.40
N GLN A 666 -10.44 0.18 24.24
CA GLN A 666 -11.71 -0.47 23.97
C GLN A 666 -11.55 -1.98 23.88
N LEU A 667 -10.58 -2.51 23.14
CA LEU A 667 -10.42 -3.95 22.95
C LEU A 667 -10.03 -4.69 24.23
N PHE A 668 -9.24 -4.06 25.10
CA PHE A 668 -8.60 -4.74 26.24
C PHE A 668 -8.85 -4.01 27.57
N ASP A 669 -10.02 -3.40 27.74
CA ASP A 669 -10.38 -2.64 28.96
C ASP A 669 -10.15 -3.45 30.25
N SER A 670 -10.60 -4.72 30.27
CA SER A 670 -10.39 -5.66 31.38
C SER A 670 -8.92 -6.00 31.66
N TYR A 671 -8.01 -5.58 30.78
CA TYR A 671 -6.57 -5.80 30.83
C TYR A 671 -5.77 -4.49 30.90
N GLY A 672 -6.42 -3.39 31.33
CA GLY A 672 -5.80 -2.07 31.42
C GLY A 672 -5.42 -1.48 30.06
N GLY A 673 -6.14 -1.87 28.99
CA GLY A 673 -5.88 -1.42 27.62
C GLY A 673 -4.63 -2.04 26.99
N SER A 674 -4.10 -3.14 27.53
CA SER A 674 -2.84 -3.75 27.08
C SER A 674 -3.04 -5.07 26.35
N SER A 675 -2.70 -5.09 25.05
CA SER A 675 -2.74 -6.32 24.23
C SER A 675 -1.77 -7.40 24.74
N ILE A 676 -0.60 -7.00 25.24
CA ILE A 676 0.38 -7.94 25.79
C ILE A 676 -0.09 -8.55 27.11
N GLN A 677 -0.85 -7.81 27.93
CA GLN A 677 -1.37 -8.34 29.18
C GLN A 677 -2.47 -9.37 28.91
N TYR A 678 -3.32 -9.12 27.91
CA TYR A 678 -4.27 -10.11 27.39
C TYR A 678 -3.54 -11.38 26.90
N LEU A 679 -2.55 -11.23 26.02
CA LEU A 679 -1.81 -12.37 25.47
C LEU A 679 -1.05 -13.16 26.54
N ARG A 680 -0.50 -12.49 27.56
CA ARG A 680 0.15 -13.15 28.70
C ARG A 680 -0.82 -14.04 29.47
N GLN A 681 -2.05 -13.57 29.74
CA GLN A 681 -3.08 -14.40 30.39
C GLN A 681 -3.50 -15.58 29.50
N GLN A 682 -3.57 -15.37 28.18
CA GLN A 682 -3.89 -16.43 27.23
C GLN A 682 -2.78 -17.50 27.17
N LEU A 683 -1.51 -17.10 27.23
CA LEU A 683 -0.38 -18.02 27.31
C LEU A 683 -0.36 -18.80 28.62
N GLU A 684 -0.68 -18.15 29.74
CA GLU A 684 -0.79 -18.81 31.05
C GLU A 684 -1.95 -19.83 31.08
N SER A 685 -3.14 -19.44 30.65
CA SER A 685 -4.33 -20.30 30.69
C SER A 685 -4.23 -21.50 29.74
N ARG A 686 -3.63 -21.32 28.56
CA ARG A 686 -3.59 -22.36 27.50
C ARG A 686 -2.34 -23.23 27.58
N PHE A 687 -1.22 -22.67 28.02
CA PHE A 687 0.06 -23.37 28.05
C PHE A 687 0.71 -23.51 29.43
N GLY A 688 0.15 -22.88 30.46
CA GLY A 688 0.69 -22.92 31.82
C GLY A 688 2.04 -22.20 31.97
N VAL A 689 2.38 -21.31 31.03
CA VAL A 689 3.66 -20.59 31.05
C VAL A 689 3.44 -19.21 31.66
N THR A 690 4.17 -18.94 32.74
CA THR A 690 4.16 -17.67 33.48
C THR A 690 5.45 -16.88 33.23
N ASN A 691 5.52 -15.64 33.70
CA ASN A 691 6.73 -14.80 33.60
C ASN A 691 7.21 -14.61 32.15
N ILE A 692 6.32 -14.23 31.24
CA ILE A 692 6.65 -14.00 29.82
C ILE A 692 7.17 -12.56 29.65
N PRO A 693 8.39 -12.36 29.12
CA PRO A 693 8.98 -11.04 28.95
C PRO A 693 8.27 -10.28 27.83
N ASP A 694 8.23 -8.94 27.92
CA ASP A 694 7.56 -8.09 26.92
C ASP A 694 8.22 -8.23 25.54
N SER A 695 9.55 -8.38 25.54
CA SER A 695 10.37 -8.65 24.35
C SER A 695 9.88 -9.83 23.51
N PHE A 696 9.36 -10.90 24.13
CA PHE A 696 8.91 -12.08 23.40
C PHE A 696 7.77 -11.76 22.40
N PHE A 697 6.90 -10.82 22.73
CA PHE A 697 5.78 -10.45 21.87
C PHE A 697 6.23 -9.67 20.64
N PHE A 698 7.05 -8.64 20.82
CA PHE A 698 7.41 -7.69 19.76
C PHE A 698 8.64 -8.08 18.94
N LEU A 699 9.48 -8.96 19.46
CA LEU A 699 10.70 -9.40 18.77
C LEU A 699 10.36 -10.15 17.47
N LEU A 700 11.24 -10.04 16.48
CA LEU A 700 11.17 -10.73 15.19
C LEU A 700 11.06 -12.25 15.36
N GLU A 701 10.28 -12.90 14.49
CA GLU A 701 10.12 -14.37 14.51
C GLU A 701 11.46 -15.08 14.29
N GLU A 702 12.33 -14.50 13.46
CA GLU A 702 13.68 -15.01 13.18
C GLU A 702 14.60 -15.03 14.42
N LEU A 703 14.29 -14.24 15.43
CA LEU A 703 15.03 -14.15 16.70
C LEU A 703 14.29 -14.87 17.85
N GLY A 704 13.20 -15.58 17.55
CA GLY A 704 12.40 -16.33 18.50
C GLY A 704 11.28 -15.55 19.18
N GLY A 705 10.94 -14.36 18.67
CA GLY A 705 9.76 -13.61 19.10
C GLY A 705 8.49 -13.96 18.30
N LEU A 706 7.40 -13.30 18.64
CA LEU A 706 6.10 -13.50 18.00
C LEU A 706 5.77 -12.48 16.90
N GLY A 707 6.61 -11.46 16.69
CA GLY A 707 6.43 -10.48 15.63
C GLY A 707 5.18 -9.59 15.79
N LEU A 708 4.66 -9.41 17.01
CA LEU A 708 3.48 -8.58 17.24
C LEU A 708 3.74 -7.13 16.81
N ALA A 709 2.88 -6.58 15.96
CA ALA A 709 3.00 -5.22 15.47
C ALA A 709 2.69 -4.22 16.59
N ASN A 710 3.61 -3.27 16.80
CA ASN A 710 3.39 -2.12 17.67
C ASN A 710 2.92 -0.93 16.82
N PRO A 711 1.66 -0.47 16.98
CA PRO A 711 1.11 0.61 16.15
C PRO A 711 1.70 1.98 16.46
N PHE A 712 2.38 2.17 17.59
CA PHE A 712 2.83 3.50 18.02
C PHE A 712 4.22 3.85 17.47
N ILE A 713 5.11 2.87 17.34
CA ILE A 713 6.52 3.10 16.96
C ILE A 713 6.66 3.86 15.64
N PRO A 714 5.97 3.50 14.53
CA PRO A 714 6.12 4.21 13.26
C PRO A 714 5.83 5.71 13.37
N PHE A 715 4.80 6.07 14.14
CA PHE A 715 4.35 7.45 14.30
C PHE A 715 5.16 8.23 15.34
N LEU A 716 5.60 7.58 16.43
CA LEU A 716 6.50 8.18 17.42
C LEU A 716 7.86 8.53 16.81
N ALA A 717 8.40 7.66 15.96
CA ALA A 717 9.65 7.92 15.26
C ALA A 717 9.55 9.09 14.26
N ALA A 718 8.36 9.33 13.69
CA ALA A 718 8.10 10.45 12.78
C ALA A 718 7.74 11.77 13.49
N LYS A 719 7.26 11.71 14.74
CA LYS A 719 6.62 12.84 15.45
C LYS A 719 7.47 14.12 15.49
N HIS A 720 8.76 14.01 15.79
CA HIS A 720 9.66 15.16 15.91
C HIS A 720 10.22 15.65 14.57
N CYS A 721 10.01 14.87 13.51
CA CYS A 721 10.52 15.15 12.17
C CYS A 721 9.49 15.86 11.29
N VAL A 722 8.20 15.69 11.58
CA VAL A 722 7.10 16.40 10.92
C VAL A 722 7.02 17.84 11.42
N LYS A 723 6.71 18.76 10.50
CA LYS A 723 6.45 20.17 10.83
C LYS A 723 5.33 20.30 11.85
N GLU A 724 5.49 21.18 12.83
CA GLU A 724 4.48 21.41 13.85
C GLU A 724 3.16 21.93 13.24
N ASN A 725 3.26 22.96 12.40
CA ASN A 725 2.16 23.54 11.65
C ASN A 725 2.57 23.70 10.17
N PRO A 726 1.91 22.99 9.22
CA PRO A 726 2.23 23.09 7.80
C PRO A 726 2.08 24.50 7.24
N ARG A 727 1.12 25.28 7.75
CA ARG A 727 0.83 26.64 7.25
C ARG A 727 2.02 27.60 7.42
N HIS A 728 2.89 27.35 8.41
CA HIS A 728 4.11 28.13 8.61
C HIS A 728 5.05 28.08 7.39
N LEU A 729 5.03 27.00 6.60
CA LEU A 729 5.83 26.92 5.37
C LEU A 729 5.33 27.92 4.32
N VAL A 730 4.01 28.04 4.17
CA VAL A 730 3.40 29.01 3.23
C VAL A 730 3.59 30.44 3.74
N THR A 731 3.40 30.69 5.04
CA THR A 731 3.67 32.01 5.64
C THR A 731 5.16 32.41 5.48
N ALA A 732 6.09 31.47 5.65
CA ALA A 732 7.52 31.72 5.45
C ALA A 732 7.82 32.07 3.98
N PHE A 733 7.21 31.33 3.04
CA PHE A 733 7.26 31.66 1.62
C PHE A 733 6.74 33.07 1.33
N GLN A 734 5.54 33.44 1.78
CA GLN A 734 4.95 34.75 1.52
C GLN A 734 5.81 35.89 2.08
N LYS A 735 6.40 35.69 3.26
CA LYS A 735 7.35 36.64 3.84
C LYS A 735 8.60 36.78 2.99
N GLN A 736 9.17 35.67 2.54
CA GLN A 736 10.36 35.67 1.68
C GLN A 736 10.06 36.32 0.32
N GLU A 737 8.90 36.05 -0.27
CA GLU A 737 8.44 36.65 -1.53
C GLU A 737 8.40 38.17 -1.43
N ARG A 738 7.82 38.72 -0.35
CA ARG A 738 7.79 40.17 -0.09
C ARG A 738 9.19 40.79 0.09
N ILE A 739 10.09 40.09 0.76
CA ILE A 739 11.48 40.55 0.93
C ILE A 739 12.19 40.59 -0.42
N THR A 740 12.05 39.53 -1.21
CA THR A 740 12.66 39.42 -2.54
C THR A 740 12.10 40.47 -3.50
N TYR A 741 10.78 40.67 -3.54
CA TYR A 741 10.15 41.74 -4.31
C TYR A 741 10.73 43.12 -3.96
N LYS A 742 10.84 43.43 -2.65
CA LYS A 742 11.40 44.70 -2.20
C LYS A 742 12.86 44.85 -2.60
N ALA A 743 13.66 43.79 -2.50
CA ALA A 743 15.06 43.81 -2.93
C ALA A 743 15.19 44.11 -4.43
N PHE A 744 14.35 43.52 -5.27
CA PHE A 744 14.33 43.83 -6.71
C PHE A 744 13.89 45.26 -6.99
N ALA A 745 12.89 45.78 -6.27
CA ALA A 745 12.46 47.16 -6.39
C ALA A 745 13.58 48.15 -6.00
N ASP A 746 14.26 47.90 -4.88
CA ASP A 746 15.37 48.71 -4.39
C ASP A 746 16.57 48.65 -5.37
N GLU A 747 16.92 47.46 -5.86
CA GLU A 747 17.98 47.26 -6.86
C GLU A 747 17.66 48.06 -8.13
N PHE A 748 16.46 47.89 -8.69
CA PHE A 748 16.03 48.59 -9.89
C PHE A 748 16.02 50.12 -9.72
N ALA A 749 15.67 50.62 -8.53
CA ALA A 749 15.73 52.05 -8.22
C ALA A 749 17.16 52.61 -8.25
N THR A 750 18.16 51.81 -7.84
CA THR A 750 19.58 52.21 -7.81
C THR A 750 20.29 52.12 -9.17
N LEU A 751 19.71 51.44 -10.15
CA LEU A 751 20.32 51.29 -11.49
C LEU A 751 20.49 52.63 -12.21
N SER A 752 21.63 52.79 -12.88
CA SER A 752 21.85 53.93 -13.77
C SER A 752 20.91 53.88 -14.98
N LYS A 753 20.68 55.02 -15.65
CA LYS A 753 19.90 55.05 -16.90
C LYS A 753 20.49 54.13 -17.97
N ALA A 754 21.81 54.00 -18.03
CA ALA A 754 22.50 53.11 -18.98
C ALA A 754 22.23 51.64 -18.68
N ASP A 755 22.20 51.24 -17.40
CA ASP A 755 21.91 49.87 -16.98
C ASP A 755 20.45 49.50 -17.23
N LYS A 756 19.52 50.43 -16.96
CA LYS A 756 18.10 50.26 -17.30
C LYS A 756 17.92 50.09 -18.81
N GLN A 757 18.59 50.90 -19.63
CA GLN A 757 18.53 50.76 -21.09
C GLN A 757 19.08 49.40 -21.54
N ARG A 758 20.17 48.93 -20.91
CA ARG A 758 20.74 47.61 -21.20
C ARG A 758 19.76 46.49 -20.87
N ARG A 759 19.13 46.50 -19.69
CA ARG A 759 18.11 45.51 -19.30
C ARG A 759 16.92 45.53 -20.27
N TYR A 760 16.44 46.72 -20.64
CA TYR A 760 15.32 46.88 -21.57
C TYR A 760 15.64 46.25 -22.93
N ARG A 761 16.82 46.53 -23.49
CA ARG A 761 17.27 45.92 -24.76
C ARG A 761 17.44 44.40 -24.68
N THR A 762 17.90 43.88 -23.54
CA THR A 762 18.04 42.43 -23.36
C THR A 762 16.68 41.74 -23.22
N ALA A 763 15.71 42.39 -22.56
CA ALA A 763 14.38 41.86 -22.36
C ALA A 763 13.50 41.91 -23.61
N PHE A 764 13.62 42.97 -24.41
CA PHE A 764 12.80 43.21 -25.61
C PHE A 764 13.68 43.16 -26.87
N VAL A 765 13.74 41.98 -27.49
CA VAL A 765 14.72 41.63 -28.54
C VAL A 765 14.54 42.42 -29.85
N ASP A 766 13.34 42.96 -30.12
CA ASP A 766 12.97 43.62 -31.40
C ASP A 766 13.02 45.16 -31.39
N ILE A 767 13.63 45.77 -30.37
CA ILE A 767 13.62 47.23 -30.20
C ILE A 767 14.76 47.92 -30.97
N LYS A 768 14.42 48.96 -31.76
CA LYS A 768 15.38 49.79 -32.50
C LYS A 768 16.22 50.66 -31.55
N ASP A 769 17.47 50.94 -31.92
CA ASP A 769 18.47 51.65 -31.10
C ASP A 769 18.03 53.01 -30.49
N ASN A 770 16.99 53.65 -31.05
CA ASN A 770 16.49 54.97 -30.66
C ASN A 770 15.21 54.98 -29.81
N GLU A 771 14.66 53.83 -29.40
CA GLU A 771 13.48 53.82 -28.52
C GLU A 771 13.86 54.12 -27.06
N SER A 772 13.20 55.13 -26.50
CA SER A 772 13.33 55.54 -25.11
C SER A 772 12.65 54.55 -24.18
N ILE A 773 13.29 54.23 -23.05
CA ILE A 773 12.69 53.42 -21.97
C ILE A 773 11.37 54.08 -21.53
N PRO A 774 10.27 53.34 -21.40
CA PRO A 774 9.06 53.84 -20.76
C PRO A 774 9.37 54.38 -19.35
N GLU A 775 8.87 55.56 -18.99
CA GLU A 775 8.99 56.13 -17.63
C GLU A 775 8.01 55.46 -16.65
N GLU A 776 8.04 54.13 -16.61
CA GLU A 776 7.13 53.36 -15.77
C GLU A 776 7.75 53.03 -14.40
N PRO A 777 6.95 53.07 -13.32
CA PRO A 777 7.39 52.60 -12.01
C PRO A 777 7.64 51.08 -12.03
N PHE A 778 8.42 50.60 -11.05
CA PHE A 778 8.53 49.17 -10.79
C PHE A 778 7.13 48.55 -10.62
N PHE A 779 6.88 47.39 -11.23
CA PHE A 779 5.54 46.77 -11.19
C PHE A 779 5.04 46.55 -9.75
N GLY A 780 3.72 46.50 -9.57
CA GLY A 780 3.11 46.25 -8.27
C GLY A 780 3.35 44.82 -7.76
N ILE A 781 3.15 44.59 -6.47
CA ILE A 781 3.31 43.26 -5.87
C ILE A 781 2.25 42.28 -6.40
N GLU A 782 1.06 42.77 -6.72
CA GLU A 782 -0.01 41.97 -7.31
C GLU A 782 0.40 41.45 -8.69
N GLU A 783 1.02 42.32 -9.52
CA GLU A 783 1.55 41.95 -10.84
C GLU A 783 2.71 40.95 -10.71
N TYR A 784 3.62 41.17 -9.75
CA TYR A 784 4.71 40.23 -9.45
C TYR A 784 4.21 38.83 -9.08
N CYS A 785 3.15 38.77 -8.28
CA CYS A 785 2.59 37.52 -7.76
C CYS A 785 1.60 36.82 -8.71
N ALA A 786 1.15 37.48 -9.78
CA ALA A 786 0.05 37.01 -10.63
C ALA A 786 0.25 35.60 -11.18
N HIS A 787 1.49 35.26 -11.54
CA HIS A 787 1.85 33.96 -12.16
C HIS A 787 2.73 33.10 -11.26
N ARG A 788 2.79 33.35 -9.95
CA ARG A 788 3.78 32.71 -9.04
C ARG A 788 3.75 31.18 -9.05
N GLU A 789 2.60 30.56 -9.30
CA GLU A 789 2.48 29.10 -9.36
C GLU A 789 3.25 28.48 -10.56
N THR A 790 3.52 29.26 -11.61
CA THR A 790 4.23 28.79 -12.82
C THR A 790 5.74 29.02 -12.78
N HIS A 791 6.24 29.99 -12.02
CA HIS A 791 7.67 30.40 -12.07
C HIS A 791 8.34 30.63 -10.71
N SER A 792 7.60 30.64 -9.59
CA SER A 792 8.20 30.93 -8.28
C SER A 792 8.92 29.71 -7.71
N SER A 793 10.26 29.77 -7.67
CA SER A 793 11.09 28.72 -7.09
C SER A 793 10.92 28.61 -5.57
N SER A 794 10.58 29.70 -4.89
CA SER A 794 10.30 29.70 -3.45
C SER A 794 8.96 29.04 -3.13
N LEU A 795 7.92 29.26 -3.95
CA LEU A 795 6.65 28.54 -3.82
C LEU A 795 6.82 27.05 -4.14
N LEU A 796 7.55 26.72 -5.21
CA LEU A 796 7.86 25.32 -5.54
C LEU A 796 8.57 24.62 -4.37
N ARG A 797 9.54 25.28 -3.73
CA ARG A 797 10.20 24.74 -2.53
C ARG A 797 9.23 24.54 -1.37
N ALA A 798 8.33 25.49 -1.10
CA ALA A 798 7.32 25.33 -0.06
C ALA A 798 6.36 24.16 -0.35
N TYR A 799 5.98 23.98 -1.63
CA TYR A 799 5.20 22.84 -2.10
C TYR A 799 5.94 21.51 -1.89
N GLU A 800 7.21 21.43 -2.27
CA GLU A 800 8.05 20.23 -2.05
C GLU A 800 8.26 19.94 -0.56
N ASP A 801 8.49 20.96 0.26
CA ASP A 801 8.65 20.84 1.71
C ASP A 801 7.35 20.34 2.38
N LEU A 802 6.17 20.73 1.87
CA LEU A 802 4.86 20.25 2.36
C LEU A 802 4.61 18.78 1.98
N LEU A 803 4.99 18.38 0.77
CA LEU A 803 4.88 16.99 0.30
C LEU A 803 5.84 16.04 0.99
N GLN A 804 6.92 16.54 1.58
CA GLN A 804 7.99 15.71 2.11
C GLN A 804 7.49 14.81 3.26
N GLU A 805 7.73 13.50 3.09
CA GLU A 805 7.62 12.53 4.18
C GLU A 805 8.77 12.72 5.18
N PRO A 806 8.50 12.68 6.49
CA PRO A 806 9.52 12.84 7.50
C PRO A 806 10.53 11.68 7.44
N THR A 807 11.82 12.01 7.41
CA THR A 807 12.85 11.01 7.72
C THR A 807 12.81 10.76 9.22
N ALA A 808 12.18 9.67 9.64
CA ALA A 808 12.00 9.42 11.06
C ALA A 808 13.35 9.37 11.82
N GLU A 809 13.36 9.96 13.01
CA GLU A 809 14.56 10.08 13.83
C GLU A 809 14.67 8.83 14.70
N TYR A 810 15.69 8.02 14.42
CA TYR A 810 15.76 6.68 14.95
C TYR A 810 16.73 6.55 16.14
N VAL A 811 16.47 5.52 16.94
CA VAL A 811 17.32 5.16 18.08
C VAL A 811 18.76 4.93 17.62
N ARG A 812 19.73 5.47 18.35
CA ARG A 812 21.16 5.36 18.05
C ARG A 812 21.77 4.17 18.78
N LEU A 813 22.69 3.47 18.12
CA LEU A 813 23.47 2.40 18.75
C LEU A 813 24.46 3.00 19.75
N THR A 814 24.41 2.54 20.99
CA THR A 814 25.37 2.91 22.03
C THR A 814 26.56 1.95 22.02
N SER A 815 27.73 2.42 22.48
CA SER A 815 28.96 1.61 22.52
C SER A 815 28.80 0.32 23.35
N GLY A 816 28.05 0.37 24.45
CA GLY A 816 27.77 -0.80 25.28
C GLY A 816 26.87 -1.84 24.62
N MET A 817 26.11 -1.47 23.58
CA MET A 817 25.22 -2.37 22.84
C MET A 817 25.89 -3.00 21.62
N GLN A 818 26.96 -2.41 21.11
CA GLN A 818 27.65 -2.87 19.91
C GLN A 818 28.08 -4.34 19.95
N PRO A 819 28.67 -4.87 21.05
CA PRO A 819 29.08 -6.28 21.10
C PRO A 819 27.91 -7.26 20.93
N TRP A 820 26.75 -6.92 21.49
CA TRP A 820 25.54 -7.75 21.43
C TRP A 820 24.96 -7.85 20.02
N PHE A 821 25.02 -6.76 19.25
CA PHE A 821 24.59 -6.79 17.84
C PHE A 821 25.61 -7.48 16.93
N GLU A 822 26.90 -7.48 17.27
CA GLU A 822 27.91 -8.27 16.55
C GLU A 822 27.72 -9.77 16.81
N GLU A 823 27.46 -10.17 18.06
CA GLU A 823 27.10 -11.56 18.39
C GLU A 823 25.84 -12.01 17.63
N MET A 824 24.81 -11.16 17.57
CA MET A 824 23.59 -11.43 16.80
C MET A 824 23.89 -11.62 15.31
N LYS A 825 24.80 -10.84 14.75
CA LYS A 825 25.23 -10.97 13.35
C LYS A 825 25.88 -12.32 13.08
N HIS A 826 26.74 -12.80 13.99
CA HIS A 826 27.38 -14.11 13.85
C HIS A 826 26.40 -15.28 14.03
N THR A 827 25.40 -15.14 14.91
CA THR A 827 24.45 -16.22 15.23
C THR A 827 23.28 -16.30 14.25
N HIS A 828 22.76 -15.15 13.81
CA HIS A 828 21.53 -15.07 13.00
C HIS A 828 21.76 -14.52 11.58
N GLY A 829 22.91 -13.90 11.32
CA GLY A 829 23.24 -13.30 10.02
C GLY A 829 22.72 -11.87 9.85
N ARG A 830 22.24 -11.24 10.94
CA ARG A 830 21.72 -9.86 10.96
C ARG A 830 22.38 -9.10 12.09
N GLY A 831 22.99 -7.96 11.79
CA GLY A 831 23.50 -6.98 12.76
C GLY A 831 22.67 -5.70 12.77
N TRP A 832 23.11 -4.71 13.54
CA TRP A 832 22.42 -3.42 13.68
C TRP A 832 22.09 -2.73 12.34
N HIS A 833 23.02 -2.81 11.38
CA HIS A 833 22.87 -2.17 10.07
C HIS A 833 21.90 -2.90 9.13
N ASP A 834 21.64 -4.18 9.38
CA ASP A 834 20.70 -5.02 8.62
C ASP A 834 19.25 -4.89 9.14
N LEU A 835 19.07 -4.21 10.28
CA LEU A 835 17.76 -3.93 10.84
C LEU A 835 17.16 -2.66 10.22
N ASP A 836 15.87 -2.73 9.92
CA ASP A 836 15.06 -1.56 9.64
C ASP A 836 14.89 -0.69 10.90
N SER A 837 14.32 0.48 10.71
CA SER A 837 14.20 1.47 11.78
C SER A 837 13.27 1.06 12.92
N ARG A 838 12.20 0.32 12.63
CA ARG A 838 11.25 -0.19 13.62
C ARG A 838 11.88 -1.32 14.41
N GLU A 839 12.58 -2.22 13.74
CA GLU A 839 13.35 -3.30 14.35
C GLU A 839 14.42 -2.73 15.29
N ARG A 840 15.16 -1.70 14.89
CA ARG A 840 16.13 -1.01 15.76
C ARG A 840 15.50 -0.44 17.03
N TRP A 841 14.29 0.12 16.93
CA TRP A 841 13.56 0.65 18.08
C TRP A 841 13.19 -0.46 19.06
N ILE A 842 12.58 -1.54 18.56
CA ILE A 842 12.16 -2.69 19.37
C ILE A 842 13.38 -3.34 20.03
N MET A 843 14.41 -3.64 19.25
CA MET A 843 15.62 -4.31 19.73
C MET A 843 16.34 -3.52 20.81
N ASN A 844 16.41 -2.19 20.68
CA ASN A 844 17.08 -1.36 21.69
C ASN A 844 16.20 -1.16 22.93
N LEU A 845 14.89 -0.95 22.77
CA LEU A 845 13.94 -0.80 23.88
C LEU A 845 13.95 -2.01 24.82
N TYR A 846 14.02 -3.22 24.24
CA TYR A 846 13.94 -4.48 24.98
C TYR A 846 15.30 -5.15 25.22
N ALA A 847 16.40 -4.50 24.85
CA ALA A 847 17.74 -5.07 24.93
C ALA A 847 18.11 -5.55 26.34
N ASP A 848 17.84 -4.75 27.37
CA ASP A 848 18.22 -5.08 28.75
C ASP A 848 17.44 -6.30 29.27
N GLU A 849 16.16 -6.41 28.95
CA GLU A 849 15.34 -7.58 29.28
C GLU A 849 15.86 -8.85 28.59
N LEU A 850 16.19 -8.75 27.29
CA LEU A 850 16.74 -9.87 26.51
C LEU A 850 18.10 -10.34 27.06
N LYS A 851 19.01 -9.40 27.32
CA LYS A 851 20.33 -9.69 27.90
C LYS A 851 20.23 -10.32 29.28
N ASP A 852 19.33 -9.81 30.11
CA ASP A 852 19.14 -10.32 31.46
C ASP A 852 18.60 -11.75 31.44
N LYS A 853 17.57 -12.00 30.62
CA LYS A 853 16.80 -13.26 30.65
C LYS A 853 17.35 -14.37 29.77
N PHE A 854 17.90 -14.03 28.59
CA PHE A 854 18.37 -15.01 27.60
C PHE A 854 19.88 -14.96 27.35
N GLY A 855 20.56 -13.95 27.91
CA GLY A 855 22.01 -13.79 27.74
C GLY A 855 22.44 -13.51 26.32
N ALA A 856 21.53 -13.02 25.46
CA ALA A 856 21.74 -12.62 24.07
C ALA A 856 20.58 -11.70 23.62
N LEU A 857 20.66 -11.16 22.40
CA LEU A 857 19.54 -10.42 21.76
C LEU A 857 18.54 -11.32 21.02
N SER A 858 18.65 -12.64 21.19
CA SER A 858 17.74 -13.64 20.64
C SER A 858 17.14 -14.48 21.77
N VAL A 859 15.87 -14.83 21.64
CA VAL A 859 15.14 -15.70 22.59
C VAL A 859 15.46 -17.17 22.31
N VAL A 860 15.59 -17.54 21.04
CA VAL A 860 15.81 -18.92 20.60
C VAL A 860 16.93 -18.97 19.57
N ASP A 861 17.76 -20.02 19.62
CA ASP A 861 18.78 -20.28 18.59
C ASP A 861 18.13 -20.48 17.21
N LYS A 862 18.75 -19.92 16.17
CA LYS A 862 18.32 -20.10 14.77
C LYS A 862 18.07 -21.55 14.36
N ASN A 863 18.87 -22.50 14.88
CA ASN A 863 18.76 -23.92 14.56
C ASN A 863 17.57 -24.61 15.24
N LEU A 864 17.04 -24.00 16.31
CA LEU A 864 15.89 -24.50 17.05
C LEU A 864 14.58 -23.91 16.52
N LEU A 865 14.62 -22.87 15.67
CA LEU A 865 13.45 -22.31 15.03
C LEU A 865 13.02 -23.14 13.80
N PRO A 866 11.72 -23.42 13.62
CA PRO A 866 11.22 -24.11 12.44
C PRO A 866 11.09 -23.15 11.26
N SER A 867 12.23 -22.64 10.78
CA SER A 867 12.34 -21.64 9.71
C SER A 867 11.57 -22.00 8.43
N GLY A 868 11.49 -23.28 8.06
CA GLY A 868 10.69 -23.73 6.91
C GLY A 868 9.19 -23.52 7.09
N VAL A 869 8.66 -23.75 8.31
CA VAL A 869 7.24 -23.52 8.63
C VAL A 869 6.95 -22.02 8.73
N LEU A 870 7.88 -21.24 9.30
CA LEU A 870 7.78 -19.77 9.38
C LEU A 870 7.75 -19.12 7.99
N LYS A 871 8.59 -19.57 7.05
CA LYS A 871 8.53 -19.10 5.66
C LYS A 871 7.23 -19.47 4.94
N MET A 872 6.60 -20.59 5.29
CA MET A 872 5.28 -20.94 4.75
C MET A 872 4.16 -20.12 5.40
N LEU A 873 4.30 -19.76 6.68
CA LEU A 873 3.40 -18.85 7.41
C LEU A 873 3.41 -17.45 6.78
N GLU A 874 4.57 -16.91 6.42
CA GLU A 874 4.68 -15.63 5.70
C GLU A 874 3.98 -15.66 4.34
N LYS A 875 4.02 -16.81 3.64
CA LYS A 875 3.37 -17.00 2.34
C LYS A 875 1.85 -17.12 2.42
N ARG A 876 1.30 -17.70 3.50
CA ARG A 876 -0.15 -17.69 3.79
C ARG A 876 -0.54 -16.34 4.39
N LYS A 877 -0.59 -15.29 3.56
CA LYS A 877 -1.05 -13.96 3.96
C LYS A 877 -2.49 -14.04 4.51
N ILE A 878 -2.66 -13.86 5.82
CA ILE A 878 -3.98 -13.62 6.42
C ILE A 878 -4.36 -12.18 6.10
N THR A 879 -5.49 -12.00 5.44
CA THR A 879 -5.97 -10.69 5.04
C THR A 879 -7.05 -10.18 5.96
N TRP A 880 -7.02 -8.86 6.18
CA TRP A 880 -7.98 -8.21 7.04
C TRP A 880 -9.39 -8.34 6.43
N GLN A 881 -10.28 -8.95 7.19
CA GLN A 881 -11.64 -9.19 6.77
C GLN A 881 -12.44 -7.91 7.01
N MET A 882 -12.80 -7.14 5.97
CA MET A 882 -13.86 -6.12 6.11
C MET A 882 -15.24 -6.76 6.03
N VAL A 883 -16.16 -6.28 6.86
CA VAL A 883 -17.60 -6.55 6.76
C VAL A 883 -18.21 -5.18 6.52
N ILE A 884 -18.76 -4.99 5.32
CA ILE A 884 -19.42 -3.75 4.95
C ILE A 884 -20.72 -3.72 5.75
N TRP A 885 -20.89 -2.71 6.59
CA TRP A 885 -22.22 -2.28 7.01
C TRP A 885 -22.64 -1.24 5.97
N GLU A 886 -23.76 -1.48 5.29
CA GLU A 886 -24.40 -0.47 4.42
C GLU A 886 -24.79 0.77 5.22
#